data_AF-A0A3B8L422-F1
#
_entry.id   AF-A0A3B8L422-F1
#
_cell.length_a   1.000
_cell.length_b   1.000
_cell.length_c   1.000
_cell.angle_alpha   90.00
_cell.angle_beta   90.00
_cell.angle_gamma   90.00
#
_symmetry.space_group_name_H-M   'P 1'
#
loop_
_entity.id
_entity.type
_entity.pdbx_description
1 polymer ?
#
loop_
_entity_poly.entity_id
_entity_poly.type
_entity_poly.pdbx_seq_one_letter_code
_entity_poly.pdbx_strand_id
1 'polypeptide(L)'
;MHRRRATWFLAYGALAGMLMPTCAPAGEVQLADGTVLRGTIRPQQSLALASQRNAGELTTYPIIATVTPLRRYFVPTRLVAELNNNSDLDRFETFKLSQRKSRFSTQVQSLGIPTEIGEWDEFGRRRLVFRVKDRTVNVYQWVTQLTPHQATVVAQGLGWSHGIATNAISPQVLDSWLRRVTKDDLLDDRLAIARFYLQANMFKQARGELRNVRADFPDEKTRIASLQARLDELVGQKILDELKRRRANGQHRLFRKALQSFPVDQLSATLRRQVRELIEQDRQRTDRVNTARRLVTEQLAAVSKTKTRQQLEPLVAEIVAGLDAESVSRVDAFLELSDDATLDASQKLALAGSGWLTGSRNAVTMVRDTVSLYQARELLLAATRADRAKLPGLLSQLESLEGISPARIALLIEELPPITPTPEIQPGTATKIEPTANRPGYWVLLPPEYNPNHRYPMLVTLHAAAGLPSKSINWWAGTPEKPRPARQRGYIVVAPELPGVARPGTQSDGKSTSQQMDLQIGPQLHQAVHRVVVDSRRRFRVDSDRIYLAGHGQGADAAFEIGMSHPEWFAAVIPIAGRMTEYCTYYWHNADRVAWYVVNGELDRVRVEHNSFGLNRMLRHRFPMIYCEYAGRGYESFAEELGAIFDWLPRHTRSQEPREFQAGTLRSTDNRFHWVEMRSLPLGETRGRKTRPLRLTAKITVGNSIHVNSAARATTLWLSPELVDFEKRVQVTVNGRRGKSQFLKPSISDMIDDFRNRADREKLYWTRLDIE
;
A
#
# COMPACT_ATOMS: atom_id res chain seq x y z
N MET A 1 83.40 23.65 9.04
CA MET A 1 83.14 22.35 8.38
C MET A 1 81.67 21.97 8.57
N HIS A 2 80.97 21.77 7.45
CA HIS A 2 79.66 21.13 7.22
C HIS A 2 78.46 21.29 8.20
N ARG A 3 77.46 22.06 7.74
CA ARG A 3 76.03 21.89 8.08
C ARG A 3 75.45 20.63 7.43
N ARG A 4 74.67 19.83 8.18
CA ARG A 4 73.51 19.06 7.64
C ARG A 4 72.37 19.03 8.68
N ARG A 5 71.27 19.72 8.32
CA ARG A 5 69.89 19.40 8.71
C ARG A 5 69.37 18.33 7.73
N ALA A 6 68.50 17.41 8.16
CA ALA A 6 67.12 17.25 7.65
C ALA A 6 66.47 15.90 8.00
N THR A 7 65.24 16.02 8.50
CA THR A 7 64.01 15.22 8.25
C THR A 7 63.82 13.79 8.80
N TRP A 8 62.89 13.75 9.75
CA TRP A 8 62.01 12.65 10.13
C TRP A 8 61.23 12.04 8.93
N PHE A 9 61.03 10.72 8.94
CA PHE A 9 59.95 10.06 8.19
C PHE A 9 59.15 9.12 9.12
N LEU A 10 57.91 9.54 9.40
CA LEU A 10 56.82 8.71 9.89
C LEU A 10 56.37 7.76 8.76
N ALA A 11 56.54 6.46 8.93
CA ALA A 11 55.92 5.45 8.07
C ALA A 11 54.50 5.12 8.59
N TYR A 12 53.49 5.74 7.99
CA TYR A 12 52.09 5.34 8.09
C TYR A 12 51.90 3.96 7.42
N GLY A 13 51.74 2.91 8.22
CA GLY A 13 51.29 1.59 7.75
C GLY A 13 49.79 1.58 7.50
N ALA A 14 49.35 2.05 6.33
CA ALA A 14 48.00 1.81 5.83
C ALA A 14 47.87 0.33 5.40
N LEU A 15 47.51 -0.54 6.34
CA LEU A 15 47.12 -1.91 6.06
C LEU A 15 45.73 -1.89 5.39
N ALA A 16 45.73 -1.74 4.06
CA ALA A 16 44.60 -2.06 3.22
C ALA A 16 44.29 -3.57 3.38
N GLY A 17 43.36 -3.89 4.27
CA GLY A 17 42.77 -5.21 4.38
C GLY A 17 42.06 -5.57 3.07
N MET A 18 42.77 -6.27 2.18
CA MET A 18 42.16 -7.15 1.18
C MET A 18 41.42 -8.27 1.92
N LEU A 19 40.21 -7.99 2.40
CA LEU A 19 39.26 -9.04 2.73
C LEU A 19 38.72 -9.57 1.40
N MET A 20 39.21 -10.77 1.03
CA MET A 20 38.45 -11.70 0.18
C MET A 20 36.98 -11.70 0.65
N PRO A 21 35.98 -11.72 -0.26
CA PRO A 21 34.60 -11.81 0.17
C PRO A 21 34.36 -13.23 0.70
N THR A 22 34.59 -13.43 1.98
CA THR A 22 33.97 -14.52 2.73
C THR A 22 32.46 -14.24 2.66
N CYS A 23 31.71 -15.18 2.09
CA CYS A 23 30.26 -15.16 2.14
C CYS A 23 29.89 -15.13 3.63
N ALA A 24 29.53 -13.95 4.14
CA ALA A 24 29.03 -13.85 5.49
C ALA A 24 27.67 -14.54 5.51
N PRO A 25 27.39 -15.43 6.48
CA PRO A 25 26.06 -16.01 6.62
C PRO A 25 25.07 -14.85 6.65
N ALA A 26 24.11 -14.91 5.75
CA ALA A 26 23.08 -13.89 5.73
C ALA A 26 22.15 -14.12 6.91
N GLY A 27 21.51 -13.05 7.35
CA GLY A 27 20.51 -13.12 8.39
C GLY A 27 19.11 -12.82 7.90
N GLU A 28 18.16 -13.09 8.79
CA GLU A 28 16.78 -12.62 8.73
C GLU A 28 16.57 -11.52 9.77
N VAL A 29 15.95 -10.42 9.34
CA VAL A 29 15.47 -9.34 10.19
C VAL A 29 13.94 -9.36 10.15
N GLN A 30 13.30 -9.71 11.27
CA GLN A 30 11.86 -9.59 11.42
C GLN A 30 11.51 -8.26 12.09
N LEU A 31 10.66 -7.46 11.44
CA LEU A 31 10.14 -6.21 11.98
C LEU A 31 8.93 -6.45 12.90
N ALA A 32 8.57 -5.47 13.72
CA ALA A 32 7.41 -5.53 14.62
C ALA A 32 6.07 -5.70 13.89
N ASP A 33 5.97 -5.30 12.61
CA ASP A 33 4.82 -5.55 11.74
C ASP A 33 4.82 -6.98 11.12
N GLY A 34 5.84 -7.78 11.41
CA GLY A 34 6.01 -9.15 10.90
C GLY A 34 6.62 -9.24 9.49
N THR A 35 7.07 -8.13 8.91
CA THR A 35 7.87 -8.14 7.67
C THR A 35 9.22 -8.80 7.91
N VAL A 36 9.64 -9.71 7.02
CA VAL A 36 10.93 -10.40 7.08
C VAL A 36 11.82 -9.92 5.94
N LEU A 37 12.99 -9.38 6.29
CA LEU A 37 14.02 -8.96 5.34
C LEU A 37 15.21 -9.92 5.42
N ARG A 38 15.79 -10.28 4.27
CA ARG A 38 16.87 -11.29 4.14
C ARG A 38 18.12 -10.70 3.50
N GLY A 39 19.28 -10.99 4.07
CA GLY A 39 20.58 -10.53 3.57
C GLY A 39 21.63 -10.40 4.68
N THR A 40 22.86 -10.01 4.34
CA THR A 40 23.88 -9.73 5.35
C THR A 40 23.46 -8.53 6.20
N ILE A 41 23.31 -8.74 7.50
CA ILE A 41 22.87 -7.72 8.46
C ILE A 41 24.05 -6.79 8.78
N ARG A 42 23.84 -5.47 8.69
CA ARG A 42 24.84 -4.44 8.99
C ARG A 42 24.23 -3.34 9.84
N PRO A 43 24.58 -3.22 11.13
CA PRO A 43 24.23 -2.06 11.94
C PRO A 43 24.87 -0.79 11.38
N GLN A 44 24.14 0.32 11.36
CA GLN A 44 24.61 1.60 10.82
C GLN A 44 24.29 2.78 11.74
N GLN A 45 25.23 3.72 11.83
CA GLN A 45 25.04 4.99 12.55
C GLN A 45 24.18 5.98 11.73
N SER A 46 24.37 6.00 10.42
CA SER A 46 23.82 7.02 9.51
C SER A 46 23.73 6.47 8.09
N LEU A 47 22.83 7.03 7.28
CA LEU A 47 22.83 6.82 5.82
C LEU A 47 23.98 7.58 5.12
N ALA A 48 24.51 8.64 5.73
CA ALA A 48 25.60 9.43 5.14
C ALA A 48 26.96 8.75 5.33
N LEU A 49 27.60 8.40 4.21
CA LEU A 49 28.91 7.71 4.14
C LEU A 49 30.04 8.44 4.90
N ALA A 50 30.01 9.77 4.99
CA ALA A 50 31.07 10.58 5.59
C ALA A 50 30.95 10.78 7.13
N SER A 51 29.99 10.14 7.80
CA SER A 51 29.63 10.48 9.20
C SER A 51 29.88 9.39 10.25
N GLN A 52 30.65 8.34 9.92
CA GLN A 52 31.13 7.39 10.92
C GLN A 52 32.21 8.08 11.78
N ARG A 53 31.81 8.64 12.92
CA ARG A 53 32.74 9.27 13.88
C ARG A 53 33.53 8.18 14.61
N ASN A 54 34.85 8.39 14.71
CA ASN A 54 35.78 7.50 15.41
C ASN A 54 35.57 7.52 16.94
N ALA A 55 35.92 6.37 17.52
CA ALA A 55 35.78 5.93 18.90
C ALA A 55 36.12 6.95 20.01
N GLY A 56 35.23 7.00 21.01
CA GLY A 56 35.41 7.70 22.28
C GLY A 56 34.13 7.75 23.12
N GLU A 57 32.95 7.66 22.48
CA GLU A 57 31.63 7.73 23.13
C GLU A 57 30.79 6.49 22.79
N LEU A 58 29.82 6.17 23.67
CA LEU A 58 28.77 5.15 23.49
C LEU A 58 28.20 5.20 22.06
N THR A 59 28.65 4.26 21.22
CA THR A 59 28.30 4.25 19.81
C THR A 59 26.94 3.58 19.61
N THR A 60 25.94 4.36 19.21
CA THR A 60 24.59 3.84 18.94
C THR A 60 24.40 3.54 17.45
N TYR A 61 23.75 2.41 17.15
CA TYR A 61 23.39 2.00 15.78
C TYR A 61 21.86 2.08 15.61
N PRO A 62 21.31 3.27 15.31
CA PRO A 62 19.86 3.47 15.19
C PRO A 62 19.24 2.86 13.92
N ILE A 63 20.06 2.36 12.99
CA ILE A 63 19.64 1.79 11.70
C ILE A 63 20.18 0.37 11.58
N ILE A 64 19.35 -0.57 11.12
CA ILE A 64 19.80 -1.88 10.63
C ILE A 64 19.67 -1.88 9.11
N ALA A 65 20.76 -2.22 8.41
CA ALA A 65 20.73 -2.49 6.99
C ALA A 65 20.74 -4.02 6.73
N THR A 66 19.90 -4.48 5.81
CA THR A 66 19.93 -5.86 5.30
C THR A 66 20.42 -5.82 3.86
N VAL A 67 21.60 -6.38 3.59
CA VAL A 67 22.35 -6.17 2.35
C VAL A 67 22.37 -7.43 1.49
N THR A 68 21.98 -7.28 0.23
CA THR A 68 22.16 -8.28 -0.83
C THR A 68 22.92 -7.63 -1.99
N PRO A 69 23.48 -8.38 -2.96
CA PRO A 69 24.09 -7.75 -4.13
C PRO A 69 23.07 -7.04 -5.05
N LEU A 70 21.77 -7.31 -4.91
CA LEU A 70 20.68 -6.64 -5.65
C LEU A 70 20.32 -5.28 -5.02
N ARG A 71 20.16 -5.27 -3.69
CA ARG A 71 19.57 -4.15 -2.95
C ARG A 71 19.91 -4.19 -1.46
N ARG A 72 19.70 -3.05 -0.81
CA ARG A 72 19.89 -2.82 0.62
C ARG A 72 18.59 -2.27 1.20
N TYR A 73 18.07 -2.94 2.22
CA TYR A 73 16.97 -2.41 3.02
C TYR A 73 17.51 -1.75 4.28
N PHE A 74 17.05 -0.55 4.59
CA PHE A 74 17.36 0.17 5.82
C PHE A 74 16.09 0.34 6.64
N VAL A 75 16.16 0.01 7.92
CA VAL A 75 15.03 0.06 8.86
C VAL A 75 15.48 0.63 10.21
N PRO A 76 14.60 1.27 10.99
CA PRO A 76 14.92 1.66 12.37
C PRO A 76 15.22 0.44 13.23
N THR A 77 16.35 0.43 13.95
CA THR A 77 16.70 -0.67 14.88
C THR A 77 15.61 -0.93 15.91
N ARG A 78 14.90 0.12 16.32
CA ARG A 78 13.85 0.06 17.34
C ARG A 78 12.53 -0.56 16.86
N LEU A 79 12.40 -0.84 15.56
CA LEU A 79 11.27 -1.57 14.99
C LEU A 79 11.62 -3.02 14.63
N VAL A 80 12.85 -3.46 14.92
CA VAL A 80 13.26 -4.84 14.74
C VAL A 80 12.77 -5.65 15.95
N ALA A 81 11.93 -6.65 15.69
CA ALA A 81 11.46 -7.59 16.70
C ALA A 81 12.45 -8.74 16.92
N GLU A 82 13.03 -9.27 15.85
CA GLU A 82 13.98 -10.39 15.91
C GLU A 82 15.11 -10.25 14.89
N LEU A 83 16.32 -10.67 15.28
CA LEU A 83 17.49 -10.79 14.41
C LEU A 83 18.00 -12.23 14.47
N ASN A 84 18.04 -12.90 13.33
CA ASN A 84 18.61 -14.23 13.19
C ASN A 84 19.80 -14.18 12.24
N ASN A 85 21.02 -14.28 12.77
CA ASN A 85 22.27 -14.26 11.97
C ASN A 85 22.61 -15.62 11.34
N ASN A 86 21.83 -16.68 11.64
CA ASN A 86 22.04 -18.04 11.18
C ASN A 86 20.97 -18.44 10.15
N SER A 87 20.72 -17.59 9.14
CA SER A 87 19.83 -17.93 8.02
C SER A 87 20.64 -18.55 6.88
N ASP A 88 20.36 -19.81 6.57
CA ASP A 88 21.17 -20.67 5.69
C ASP A 88 20.99 -20.30 4.19
N LEU A 89 21.34 -19.07 3.79
CA LEU A 89 21.32 -18.63 2.38
C LEU A 89 22.50 -19.21 1.58
N ASP A 90 23.51 -19.79 2.23
CA ASP A 90 24.59 -20.56 1.60
C ASP A 90 24.10 -21.86 0.92
N ARG A 91 22.81 -22.19 1.06
CA ARG A 91 22.14 -23.35 0.40
C ARG A 91 21.56 -23.03 -0.99
N PHE A 92 21.74 -21.82 -1.53
CA PHE A 92 21.23 -21.47 -2.85
C PHE A 92 22.12 -22.00 -3.98
N GLU A 93 21.50 -22.62 -4.98
CA GLU A 93 22.19 -23.09 -6.17
C GLU A 93 22.81 -21.91 -6.92
N THR A 94 24.12 -21.97 -7.16
CA THR A 94 24.88 -20.84 -7.71
C THR A 94 25.69 -21.28 -8.92
N PHE A 95 25.51 -20.58 -10.04
CA PHE A 95 26.25 -20.84 -11.28
C PHE A 95 27.18 -19.68 -11.62
N LYS A 96 28.43 -19.98 -11.99
CA LYS A 96 29.42 -18.98 -12.46
C LYS A 96 29.47 -19.00 -13.98
N LEU A 97 29.15 -17.87 -14.61
CA LEU A 97 29.13 -17.70 -16.08
C LEU A 97 30.40 -17.08 -16.63
N SER A 98 31.05 -16.22 -15.85
CA SER A 98 32.27 -15.55 -16.29
C SER A 98 33.16 -15.23 -15.11
N GLN A 99 34.47 -15.38 -15.30
CA GLN A 99 35.48 -14.92 -14.35
C GLN A 99 35.80 -13.42 -14.50
N ARG A 100 35.10 -12.69 -15.38
CA ARG A 100 35.30 -11.25 -15.56
C ARG A 100 35.02 -10.52 -14.25
N LYS A 101 35.96 -9.68 -13.82
CA LYS A 101 35.82 -8.76 -12.69
C LYS A 101 35.59 -7.36 -13.23
N SER A 102 34.84 -6.53 -12.51
CA SER A 102 34.81 -5.09 -12.78
C SER A 102 36.24 -4.54 -12.60
N ARG A 103 36.83 -3.98 -13.67
CA ARG A 103 38.17 -3.38 -13.63
C ARG A 103 38.04 -1.91 -13.22
N PHE A 104 38.78 -1.50 -12.19
CA PHE A 104 38.71 -0.17 -11.56
C PHE A 104 39.42 0.96 -12.36
N SER A 105 39.29 1.00 -13.69
CA SER A 105 39.89 2.09 -14.49
C SER A 105 39.09 3.40 -14.42
N THR A 106 37.78 3.35 -14.19
CA THR A 106 36.92 4.54 -14.06
C THR A 106 35.72 4.22 -13.18
N GLN A 107 35.56 4.92 -12.05
CA GLN A 107 34.43 4.71 -11.12
C GLN A 107 33.18 5.45 -11.62
N VAL A 108 32.04 4.77 -11.68
CA VAL A 108 30.76 5.42 -12.04
C VAL A 108 30.21 6.15 -10.82
N GLN A 109 30.09 7.48 -10.91
CA GLN A 109 29.56 8.29 -9.82
C GLN A 109 28.02 8.31 -9.83
N SER A 110 27.40 8.60 -10.97
CA SER A 110 25.95 8.71 -11.16
C SER A 110 25.53 8.05 -12.47
N LEU A 111 24.28 7.57 -12.55
CA LEU A 111 23.73 6.88 -13.71
C LEU A 111 22.34 7.43 -14.06
N GLY A 112 22.21 8.00 -15.26
CA GLY A 112 20.93 8.38 -15.85
C GLY A 112 20.15 7.19 -16.41
N ILE A 113 19.03 7.47 -17.06
CA ILE A 113 18.23 6.44 -17.76
C ILE A 113 18.94 6.08 -19.08
N PRO A 114 19.22 4.81 -19.39
CA PRO A 114 19.72 4.42 -20.70
C PRO A 114 18.68 4.72 -21.78
N THR A 115 19.11 5.29 -22.92
CA THR A 115 18.25 5.51 -24.09
C THR A 115 17.92 4.21 -24.82
N GLU A 116 18.83 3.23 -24.80
CA GLU A 116 18.59 1.88 -25.30
C GLU A 116 19.11 0.84 -24.29
N ILE A 117 18.33 -0.22 -24.09
CA ILE A 117 18.72 -1.41 -23.34
C ILE A 117 18.69 -2.58 -24.32
N GLY A 118 19.86 -3.01 -24.78
CA GLY A 118 19.99 -4.21 -25.61
C GLY A 118 19.58 -5.47 -24.82
N GLU A 119 19.09 -6.45 -25.57
CA GLU A 119 18.77 -7.76 -25.01
C GLU A 119 20.02 -8.50 -24.54
N TRP A 120 19.79 -9.50 -23.69
CA TRP A 120 20.81 -10.42 -23.22
C TRP A 120 21.08 -11.51 -24.27
N ASP A 121 22.34 -11.72 -24.63
CA ASP A 121 22.75 -12.82 -25.50
C ASP A 121 23.03 -14.14 -24.72
N GLU A 122 23.26 -15.24 -25.45
CA GLU A 122 23.56 -16.56 -24.90
C GLU A 122 24.86 -16.66 -24.07
N PHE A 123 25.71 -15.63 -24.11
CA PHE A 123 26.95 -15.54 -23.33
C PHE A 123 26.80 -14.64 -22.09
N GLY A 124 25.58 -14.16 -21.81
CA GLY A 124 25.33 -13.26 -20.70
C GLY A 124 25.76 -11.83 -20.96
N ARG A 125 25.79 -11.39 -22.22
CA ARG A 125 26.25 -10.05 -22.62
C ARG A 125 25.09 -9.18 -23.08
N ARG A 126 25.19 -7.87 -22.83
CA ARG A 126 24.29 -6.87 -23.43
C ARG A 126 24.99 -5.54 -23.65
N ARG A 127 24.40 -4.70 -24.49
CA ARG A 127 24.81 -3.32 -24.74
C ARG A 127 23.78 -2.35 -24.18
N LEU A 128 24.23 -1.35 -23.44
CA LEU A 128 23.42 -0.21 -23.00
C LEU A 128 23.91 1.04 -23.71
N VAL A 129 22.98 1.92 -24.07
CA VAL A 129 23.30 3.20 -24.69
C VAL A 129 22.89 4.32 -23.76
N PHE A 130 23.83 5.20 -23.43
CA PHE A 130 23.58 6.40 -22.67
C PHE A 130 23.82 7.62 -23.54
N ARG A 131 23.02 8.66 -23.34
CA ARG A 131 23.29 9.98 -23.88
C ARG A 131 23.85 10.87 -22.78
N VAL A 132 25.13 11.19 -22.86
CA VAL A 132 25.84 12.03 -21.89
C VAL A 132 26.20 13.34 -22.59
N LYS A 133 25.48 14.41 -22.27
CA LYS A 133 25.48 15.66 -23.05
C LYS A 133 25.18 15.33 -24.53
N ASP A 134 26.01 15.78 -25.48
CA ASP A 134 25.82 15.51 -26.91
C ASP A 134 26.50 14.24 -27.42
N ARG A 135 27.05 13.40 -26.52
CA ARG A 135 27.76 12.18 -26.88
C ARG A 135 26.96 10.93 -26.53
N THR A 136 26.96 9.97 -27.46
CA THR A 136 26.44 8.63 -27.24
C THR A 136 27.54 7.75 -26.65
N VAL A 137 27.29 7.17 -25.48
CA VAL A 137 28.22 6.25 -24.78
C VAL A 137 27.62 4.85 -24.80
N ASN A 138 28.34 3.91 -25.43
CA ASN A 138 28.00 2.48 -25.41
C ASN A 138 28.67 1.81 -24.21
N VAL A 139 27.88 1.22 -23.31
CA VAL A 139 28.37 0.44 -22.17
C VAL A 139 27.99 -1.02 -22.35
N TYR A 140 28.99 -1.90 -22.41
CA TYR A 140 28.78 -3.34 -22.49
C TYR A 140 28.78 -3.95 -21.09
N GLN A 141 27.93 -4.95 -20.86
CA GLN A 141 27.78 -5.63 -19.58
C GLN A 141 27.86 -7.15 -19.73
N TRP A 142 28.31 -7.85 -18.69
CA TRP A 142 28.34 -9.32 -18.56
C TRP A 142 27.66 -9.76 -17.29
N VAL A 143 26.92 -10.87 -17.36
CA VAL A 143 26.53 -11.66 -16.19
C VAL A 143 27.71 -12.53 -15.78
N THR A 144 28.11 -12.45 -14.51
CA THR A 144 29.24 -13.21 -13.96
C THR A 144 28.78 -14.38 -13.10
N GLN A 145 27.67 -14.23 -12.38
CA GLN A 145 27.15 -15.23 -11.44
C GLN A 145 25.62 -15.18 -11.43
N LEU A 146 24.98 -16.35 -11.35
CA LEU A 146 23.56 -16.53 -11.09
C LEU A 146 23.33 -17.13 -9.71
N THR A 147 22.32 -16.62 -9.01
CA THR A 147 21.65 -17.26 -7.87
C THR A 147 20.15 -17.30 -8.17
N PRO A 148 19.32 -18.02 -7.38
CA PRO A 148 17.88 -18.12 -7.64
C PRO A 148 17.14 -16.78 -7.48
N HIS A 149 17.76 -15.80 -6.82
CA HIS A 149 17.14 -14.49 -6.58
C HIS A 149 17.73 -13.35 -7.42
N GLN A 150 18.96 -13.50 -7.92
CA GLN A 150 19.60 -12.46 -8.72
C GLN A 150 20.69 -12.98 -9.69
N ALA A 151 20.99 -12.16 -10.69
CA ALA A 151 22.18 -12.27 -11.51
C ALA A 151 23.13 -11.10 -11.21
N THR A 152 24.40 -11.39 -10.94
CA THR A 152 25.44 -10.38 -10.77
C THR A 152 25.94 -9.93 -12.14
N VAL A 153 25.93 -8.62 -12.38
CA VAL A 153 26.26 -7.97 -13.65
C VAL A 153 27.45 -7.04 -13.46
N VAL A 154 28.42 -7.07 -14.37
CA VAL A 154 29.58 -6.16 -14.40
C VAL A 154 29.68 -5.44 -15.74
N ALA A 155 30.09 -4.18 -15.74
CA ALA A 155 30.30 -3.39 -16.97
C ALA A 155 31.77 -3.45 -17.45
N GLN A 156 31.99 -3.31 -18.77
CA GLN A 156 33.33 -3.27 -19.36
C GLN A 156 34.00 -1.95 -19.05
N GLY A 157 35.26 -1.97 -18.59
CA GLY A 157 36.08 -0.76 -18.44
C GLY A 157 35.57 0.25 -17.41
N LEU A 158 34.47 -0.06 -16.72
CA LEU A 158 33.85 0.75 -15.69
C LEU A 158 33.81 -0.04 -14.38
N GLY A 159 34.09 0.65 -13.29
CA GLY A 159 33.89 0.22 -11.90
C GLY A 159 32.40 0.14 -11.54
N TRP A 160 31.60 -0.56 -12.35
CA TRP A 160 30.15 -0.71 -12.18
C TRP A 160 29.79 -2.20 -12.12
N SER A 161 29.33 -2.61 -10.94
CA SER A 161 28.77 -3.93 -10.66
C SER A 161 27.40 -3.76 -10.01
N HIS A 162 26.41 -4.53 -10.41
CA HIS A 162 25.06 -4.49 -9.83
C HIS A 162 24.34 -5.83 -9.93
N GLY A 163 23.26 -6.00 -9.18
CA GLY A 163 22.33 -7.12 -9.35
C GLY A 163 21.18 -6.78 -10.32
N ILE A 164 20.66 -7.80 -10.99
CA ILE A 164 19.29 -7.83 -11.54
C ILE A 164 18.54 -9.02 -10.94
N ALA A 165 17.23 -8.92 -10.75
CA ALA A 165 16.46 -10.06 -10.23
C ALA A 165 16.42 -11.20 -11.26
N THR A 166 16.49 -12.45 -10.82
CA THR A 166 16.51 -13.62 -11.74
C THR A 166 15.23 -13.72 -12.57
N ASN A 167 14.09 -13.36 -11.98
CA ASN A 167 12.80 -13.31 -12.67
C ASN A 167 12.66 -12.17 -13.70
N ALA A 168 13.60 -11.22 -13.76
CA ALA A 168 13.66 -10.20 -14.81
C ALA A 168 14.34 -10.70 -16.10
N ILE A 169 14.97 -11.88 -16.07
CA ILE A 169 15.59 -12.51 -17.25
C ILE A 169 14.54 -13.43 -17.89
N SER A 170 14.46 -13.45 -19.23
CA SER A 170 13.52 -14.35 -19.91
C SER A 170 13.90 -15.81 -19.60
N PRO A 171 12.92 -16.70 -19.38
CA PRO A 171 13.23 -18.10 -19.05
C PRO A 171 14.09 -18.81 -20.08
N GLN A 172 13.97 -18.45 -21.36
CA GLN A 172 14.73 -19.04 -22.47
C GLN A 172 16.21 -18.63 -22.42
N VAL A 173 16.50 -17.34 -22.17
CA VAL A 173 17.88 -16.85 -22.03
C VAL A 173 18.52 -17.38 -20.75
N LEU A 174 17.77 -17.45 -19.65
CA LEU A 174 18.25 -18.05 -18.41
C LEU A 174 18.60 -19.54 -18.59
N ASP A 175 17.78 -20.29 -19.33
CA ASP A 175 18.04 -21.70 -19.61
C ASP A 175 19.30 -21.89 -20.47
N SER A 176 19.51 -21.08 -21.52
CA SER A 176 20.72 -21.16 -22.34
C SER A 176 22.00 -20.88 -21.55
N TRP A 177 21.95 -19.93 -20.62
CA TRP A 177 23.04 -19.65 -19.69
C TRP A 177 23.38 -20.82 -18.78
N LEU A 178 22.35 -21.45 -18.18
CA LEU A 178 22.54 -22.60 -17.30
C LEU A 178 23.15 -23.77 -18.09
N ARG A 179 22.56 -24.14 -19.23
CA ARG A 179 23.06 -25.23 -20.10
C ARG A 179 24.49 -25.04 -20.57
N ARG A 180 24.93 -23.79 -20.75
CA ARG A 180 26.31 -23.48 -21.15
C ARG A 180 27.36 -23.80 -20.08
N VAL A 181 26.98 -23.75 -18.80
CA VAL A 181 27.89 -23.93 -17.66
C VAL A 181 27.69 -25.25 -16.91
N THR A 182 26.82 -26.10 -17.43
CA THR A 182 26.51 -27.45 -16.94
C THR A 182 26.67 -28.47 -18.06
N LYS A 183 26.69 -29.75 -17.72
CA LYS A 183 26.71 -30.84 -18.70
C LYS A 183 25.39 -31.62 -18.68
N ASP A 184 24.81 -31.87 -19.86
CA ASP A 184 23.49 -32.46 -19.95
C ASP A 184 23.45 -33.97 -19.59
N ASP A 185 24.60 -34.65 -19.71
CA ASP A 185 24.86 -36.05 -19.37
C ASP A 185 25.18 -36.29 -17.89
N LEU A 186 25.33 -35.25 -17.07
CA LEU A 186 25.56 -35.36 -15.63
C LEU A 186 24.27 -35.12 -14.84
N LEU A 187 23.80 -36.14 -14.12
CA LEU A 187 22.58 -36.05 -13.30
C LEU A 187 22.62 -34.89 -12.29
N ASP A 188 23.74 -34.72 -11.58
CA ASP A 188 23.85 -33.73 -10.51
C ASP A 188 23.70 -32.28 -11.03
N ASP A 189 24.23 -32.00 -12.21
CA ASP A 189 24.09 -30.73 -12.91
C ASP A 189 22.63 -30.45 -13.29
N ARG A 190 21.95 -31.44 -13.88
CA ARG A 190 20.53 -31.33 -14.24
C ARG A 190 19.64 -31.16 -13.01
N LEU A 191 19.94 -31.86 -11.91
CA LEU A 191 19.24 -31.67 -10.63
C LEU A 191 19.55 -30.31 -9.99
N ALA A 192 20.76 -29.75 -10.19
CA ALA A 192 21.10 -28.40 -9.74
C ALA A 192 20.27 -27.35 -10.49
N ILE A 193 20.08 -27.49 -11.81
CA ILE A 193 19.16 -26.63 -12.60
C ILE A 193 17.73 -26.74 -12.06
N ALA A 194 17.22 -27.95 -11.81
CA ALA A 194 15.88 -28.13 -11.23
C ALA A 194 15.74 -27.46 -9.85
N ARG A 195 16.75 -27.61 -8.97
CA ARG A 195 16.78 -26.96 -7.65
C ARG A 195 16.87 -25.44 -7.75
N PHE A 196 17.65 -24.91 -8.69
CA PHE A 196 17.74 -23.48 -8.98
C PHE A 196 16.39 -22.90 -9.38
N TYR A 197 15.72 -23.49 -10.37
CA TYR A 197 14.39 -23.06 -10.79
C TYR A 197 13.37 -23.17 -9.64
N LEU A 198 13.45 -24.22 -8.81
CA LEU A 198 12.59 -24.37 -7.65
C LEU A 198 12.80 -23.24 -6.63
N GLN A 199 14.05 -22.95 -6.29
CA GLN A 199 14.43 -21.87 -5.36
C GLN A 199 14.08 -20.47 -5.92
N ALA A 200 14.07 -20.31 -7.25
CA ALA A 200 13.68 -19.08 -7.95
C ALA A 200 12.15 -18.90 -8.10
N ASN A 201 11.33 -19.81 -7.57
CA ASN A 201 9.88 -19.89 -7.82
C ASN A 201 9.50 -20.02 -9.32
N MET A 202 10.42 -20.53 -10.15
CA MET A 202 10.21 -20.81 -11.59
C MET A 202 9.66 -22.22 -11.79
N PHE A 203 8.47 -22.49 -11.23
CA PHE A 203 7.93 -23.85 -11.12
C PHE A 203 7.65 -24.55 -12.45
N LYS A 204 7.27 -23.80 -13.51
CA LYS A 204 7.07 -24.37 -14.85
C LYS A 204 8.37 -24.94 -15.41
N GLN A 205 9.46 -24.21 -15.25
CA GLN A 205 10.81 -24.56 -15.68
C GLN A 205 11.34 -25.74 -14.84
N ALA A 206 11.20 -25.68 -13.51
CA ALA A 206 11.57 -26.80 -12.62
C ALA A 206 10.84 -28.11 -13.00
N ARG A 207 9.53 -28.05 -13.30
CA ARG A 207 8.74 -29.21 -13.73
C ARG A 207 9.19 -29.75 -15.09
N GLY A 208 9.46 -28.85 -16.05
CA GLY A 208 9.98 -29.22 -17.36
C GLY A 208 11.31 -29.96 -17.26
N GLU A 209 12.23 -29.42 -16.45
CA GLU A 209 13.54 -30.00 -16.22
C GLU A 209 13.46 -31.37 -15.54
N LEU A 210 12.74 -31.51 -14.41
CA LEU A 210 12.58 -32.79 -13.73
C LEU A 210 11.92 -33.87 -14.61
N ARG A 211 11.00 -33.48 -15.50
CA ARG A 211 10.40 -34.40 -16.48
C ARG A 211 11.44 -34.94 -17.46
N ASN A 212 12.31 -34.05 -17.98
CA ASN A 212 13.38 -34.44 -18.91
C ASN A 212 14.41 -35.33 -18.18
N VAL A 213 14.85 -34.94 -16.98
CA VAL A 213 15.77 -35.75 -16.15
C VAL A 213 15.23 -37.14 -15.88
N ARG A 214 13.92 -37.29 -15.64
CA ARG A 214 13.30 -38.62 -15.47
C ARG A 214 13.35 -39.49 -16.73
N ALA A 215 13.31 -38.88 -17.92
CA ALA A 215 13.46 -39.61 -19.17
C ALA A 215 14.93 -39.99 -19.44
N ASP A 216 15.85 -39.07 -19.17
CA ASP A 216 17.29 -39.22 -19.47
C ASP A 216 18.01 -40.13 -18.44
N PHE A 217 17.54 -40.20 -17.18
CA PHE A 217 18.16 -40.95 -16.08
C PHE A 217 17.15 -41.91 -15.40
N PRO A 218 16.68 -42.97 -16.09
CA PRO A 218 15.62 -43.84 -15.60
C PRO A 218 15.97 -44.66 -14.34
N ASP A 219 17.27 -44.86 -14.04
CA ASP A 219 17.73 -45.65 -12.89
C ASP A 219 17.72 -44.86 -11.57
N GLU A 220 17.66 -43.52 -11.63
CA GLU A 220 17.83 -42.61 -10.48
C GLU A 220 16.48 -42.15 -9.88
N LYS A 221 15.49 -43.06 -9.90
CA LYS A 221 14.08 -42.78 -9.59
C LYS A 221 13.88 -42.13 -8.23
N THR A 222 14.59 -42.59 -7.20
CA THR A 222 14.41 -42.13 -5.81
C THR A 222 14.84 -40.68 -5.62
N ARG A 223 16.00 -40.28 -6.17
CA ARG A 223 16.52 -38.90 -6.06
C ARG A 223 15.61 -37.91 -6.80
N ILE A 224 15.15 -38.28 -8.00
CA ILE A 224 14.25 -37.47 -8.82
C ILE A 224 12.88 -37.35 -8.14
N ALA A 225 12.34 -38.44 -7.59
CA ALA A 225 11.05 -38.44 -6.88
C ALA A 225 11.05 -37.52 -5.65
N SER A 226 12.15 -37.46 -4.89
CA SER A 226 12.27 -36.57 -3.72
C SER A 226 12.17 -35.08 -4.10
N LEU A 227 12.87 -34.66 -5.17
CA LEU A 227 12.78 -33.28 -5.66
C LEU A 227 11.43 -32.97 -6.29
N GLN A 228 10.83 -33.91 -7.02
CA GLN A 228 9.48 -33.79 -7.57
C GLN A 228 8.45 -33.60 -6.45
N ALA A 229 8.50 -34.39 -5.37
CA ALA A 229 7.62 -34.24 -4.22
C ALA A 229 7.75 -32.85 -3.56
N ARG A 230 8.99 -32.34 -3.41
CA ARG A 230 9.22 -30.99 -2.88
C ARG A 230 8.66 -29.89 -3.80
N LEU A 231 8.79 -30.05 -5.12
CA LEU A 231 8.17 -29.16 -6.11
C LEU A 231 6.64 -29.16 -6.01
N ASP A 232 6.04 -30.34 -5.97
CA ASP A 232 4.58 -30.49 -5.89
C ASP A 232 4.02 -29.92 -4.58
N GLU A 233 4.72 -30.07 -3.45
CA GLU A 233 4.34 -29.44 -2.18
C GLU A 233 4.40 -27.90 -2.25
N LEU A 234 5.48 -27.33 -2.79
CA LEU A 234 5.64 -25.87 -2.91
C LEU A 234 4.63 -25.25 -3.90
N VAL A 235 4.41 -25.89 -5.04
CA VAL A 235 3.39 -25.48 -6.01
C VAL A 235 1.99 -25.58 -5.40
N GLY A 236 1.70 -26.69 -4.70
CA GLY A 236 0.45 -26.88 -3.98
C GLY A 236 0.20 -25.80 -2.94
N GLN A 237 1.20 -25.43 -2.13
CA GLN A 237 1.09 -24.36 -1.15
C GLN A 237 0.86 -23.00 -1.81
N LYS A 238 1.61 -22.64 -2.85
CA LYS A 238 1.44 -21.38 -3.58
C LYS A 238 0.05 -21.23 -4.20
N ILE A 239 -0.49 -22.32 -4.76
CA ILE A 239 -1.85 -22.32 -5.33
C ILE A 239 -2.89 -22.22 -4.20
N LEU A 240 -2.69 -22.93 -3.08
CA LEU A 240 -3.56 -22.79 -1.91
C LEU A 240 -3.57 -21.36 -1.35
N ASP A 241 -2.41 -20.70 -1.26
CA ASP A 241 -2.30 -19.30 -0.86
C ASP A 241 -3.06 -18.40 -1.85
N GLU A 242 -2.96 -18.68 -3.16
CA GLU A 242 -3.70 -17.95 -4.19
C GLU A 242 -5.22 -18.15 -4.08
N LEU A 243 -5.69 -19.38 -3.85
CA LEU A 243 -7.10 -19.66 -3.58
C LEU A 243 -7.63 -18.92 -2.34
N LYS A 244 -6.87 -18.95 -1.23
CA LYS A 244 -7.19 -18.20 -0.01
C LYS A 244 -7.27 -16.69 -0.30
N ARG A 245 -6.30 -16.13 -1.06
CA ARG A 245 -6.30 -14.72 -1.47
C ARG A 245 -7.50 -14.37 -2.34
N ARG A 246 -7.80 -15.15 -3.39
CA ARG A 246 -8.96 -14.90 -4.28
C ARG A 246 -10.26 -14.80 -3.49
N ARG A 247 -10.50 -15.76 -2.58
CA ARG A 247 -11.68 -15.73 -1.71
C ARG A 247 -11.67 -14.53 -0.75
N ALA A 248 -10.54 -14.20 -0.14
CA ALA A 248 -10.43 -13.04 0.76
C ALA A 248 -10.65 -11.69 0.04
N ASN A 249 -10.46 -11.63 -1.28
CA ASN A 249 -10.64 -10.44 -2.11
C ASN A 249 -12.02 -10.38 -2.81
N GLY A 250 -12.99 -11.21 -2.42
CA GLY A 250 -14.32 -11.29 -3.04
C GLY A 250 -14.36 -11.91 -4.45
N GLN A 251 -13.28 -12.53 -4.93
CA GLN A 251 -13.18 -13.08 -6.28
C GLN A 251 -13.72 -14.52 -6.37
N HIS A 252 -14.99 -14.74 -6.03
CA HIS A 252 -15.57 -16.09 -5.88
C HIS A 252 -15.62 -16.91 -7.18
N ARG A 253 -16.01 -16.31 -8.31
CA ARG A 253 -16.06 -17.01 -9.60
C ARG A 253 -14.64 -17.36 -10.06
N LEU A 254 -13.67 -16.45 -9.93
CA LEU A 254 -12.26 -16.74 -10.20
C LEU A 254 -11.69 -17.82 -9.26
N PHE A 255 -12.09 -17.84 -7.99
CA PHE A 255 -11.76 -18.91 -7.03
C PHE A 255 -12.29 -20.28 -7.51
N ARG A 256 -13.58 -20.36 -7.87
CA ARG A 256 -14.19 -21.60 -8.40
C ARG A 256 -13.55 -22.06 -9.71
N LYS A 257 -13.27 -21.12 -10.63
CA LYS A 257 -12.56 -21.43 -11.89
C LYS A 257 -11.14 -21.96 -11.63
N ALA A 258 -10.40 -21.35 -10.71
CA ALA A 258 -9.08 -21.82 -10.33
C ALA A 258 -9.12 -23.25 -9.73
N LEU A 259 -10.12 -23.54 -8.87
CA LEU A 259 -10.34 -24.87 -8.31
C LEU A 259 -10.61 -25.94 -9.39
N GLN A 260 -11.41 -25.65 -10.42
CA GLN A 260 -11.72 -26.61 -11.49
C GLN A 260 -10.47 -27.06 -12.28
N SER A 261 -9.50 -26.15 -12.45
CA SER A 261 -8.23 -26.43 -13.14
C SER A 261 -7.14 -27.04 -12.24
N PHE A 262 -7.40 -27.21 -10.94
CA PHE A 262 -6.38 -27.55 -9.96
C PHE A 262 -6.26 -29.07 -9.76
N PRO A 263 -5.07 -29.68 -9.91
CA PRO A 263 -4.90 -31.13 -9.77
C PRO A 263 -4.85 -31.54 -8.29
N VAL A 264 -6.00 -31.54 -7.62
CA VAL A 264 -6.14 -31.81 -6.17
C VAL A 264 -5.58 -33.18 -5.78
N ASP A 265 -5.67 -34.17 -6.68
CA ASP A 265 -5.21 -35.54 -6.43
C ASP A 265 -3.68 -35.71 -6.42
N GLN A 266 -2.94 -34.74 -6.97
CA GLN A 266 -1.47 -34.72 -6.96
C GLN A 266 -0.88 -34.05 -5.69
N LEU A 267 -1.73 -33.52 -4.80
CA LEU A 267 -1.29 -32.87 -3.56
C LEU A 267 -1.05 -33.87 -2.43
N SER A 268 -0.18 -33.48 -1.50
CA SER A 268 -0.05 -34.12 -0.18
C SER A 268 -1.39 -34.18 0.55
N ALA A 269 -1.55 -35.16 1.45
CA ALA A 269 -2.78 -35.34 2.23
C ALA A 269 -3.17 -34.07 3.00
N THR A 270 -2.19 -33.36 3.57
CA THR A 270 -2.38 -32.11 4.31
C THR A 270 -2.96 -31.00 3.42
N LEU A 271 -2.35 -30.72 2.27
CA LEU A 271 -2.84 -29.69 1.35
C LEU A 271 -4.19 -30.08 0.76
N ARG A 272 -4.40 -31.36 0.40
CA ARG A 272 -5.67 -31.87 -0.11
C ARG A 272 -6.81 -31.65 0.89
N ARG A 273 -6.57 -31.89 2.19
CA ARG A 273 -7.54 -31.61 3.26
C ARG A 273 -7.90 -30.12 3.30
N GLN A 274 -6.92 -29.22 3.30
CA GLN A 274 -7.17 -27.77 3.32
C GLN A 274 -7.96 -27.29 2.09
N VAL A 275 -7.71 -27.85 0.91
CA VAL A 275 -8.46 -27.51 -0.31
C VAL A 275 -9.90 -28.02 -0.26
N ARG A 276 -10.14 -29.25 0.20
CA ARG A 276 -11.51 -29.76 0.44
C ARG A 276 -12.27 -28.89 1.44
N GLU A 277 -11.62 -28.42 2.50
CA GLU A 277 -12.22 -27.51 3.47
C GLU A 277 -12.65 -26.18 2.82
N LEU A 278 -11.81 -25.60 1.95
CA LEU A 278 -12.16 -24.39 1.21
C LEU A 278 -13.34 -24.60 0.24
N ILE A 279 -13.42 -25.76 -0.43
CA ILE A 279 -14.56 -26.14 -1.28
C ILE A 279 -15.84 -26.22 -0.46
N GLU A 280 -15.80 -26.93 0.68
CA GLU A 280 -16.96 -27.11 1.54
C GLU A 280 -17.46 -25.77 2.12
N GLN A 281 -16.53 -24.90 2.54
CA GLN A 281 -16.89 -23.56 3.03
C GLN A 281 -17.54 -22.68 1.94
N ASP A 282 -17.10 -22.75 0.68
CA ASP A 282 -17.72 -22.03 -0.45
C ASP A 282 -19.12 -22.58 -0.79
N ARG A 283 -19.29 -23.92 -0.75
CA ARG A 283 -20.59 -24.58 -0.88
C ARG A 283 -21.55 -24.14 0.22
N GLN A 284 -21.15 -24.26 1.49
CA GLN A 284 -21.97 -23.83 2.64
C GLN A 284 -22.38 -22.37 2.54
N ARG A 285 -21.47 -21.48 2.10
CA ARG A 285 -21.80 -20.06 1.90
C ARG A 285 -22.83 -19.85 0.78
N THR A 286 -22.71 -20.58 -0.33
CA THR A 286 -23.68 -20.56 -1.43
C THR A 286 -25.06 -21.08 -0.99
N ASP A 287 -25.10 -22.20 -0.28
CA ASP A 287 -26.33 -22.78 0.26
C ASP A 287 -27.01 -21.83 1.26
N ARG A 288 -26.23 -21.14 2.11
CA ARG A 288 -26.73 -20.09 3.03
C ARG A 288 -27.35 -18.91 2.28
N VAL A 289 -26.74 -18.41 1.20
CA VAL A 289 -27.32 -17.35 0.35
C VAL A 289 -28.66 -17.77 -0.23
N ASN A 290 -28.73 -18.97 -0.82
CA ASN A 290 -29.97 -19.51 -1.39
C ASN A 290 -31.06 -19.68 -0.32
N THR A 291 -30.67 -20.14 0.87
CA THR A 291 -31.58 -20.32 2.02
C THR A 291 -32.11 -18.97 2.51
N ALA A 292 -31.25 -17.97 2.69
CA ALA A 292 -31.65 -16.61 3.07
C ALA A 292 -32.64 -16.01 2.07
N ARG A 293 -32.31 -16.09 0.77
CA ARG A 293 -33.18 -15.58 -0.31
C ARG A 293 -34.56 -16.22 -0.29
N ARG A 294 -34.62 -17.55 -0.17
CA ARG A 294 -35.88 -18.31 -0.06
C ARG A 294 -36.68 -17.90 1.18
N LEU A 295 -36.07 -17.96 2.36
CA LEU A 295 -36.76 -17.68 3.63
C LEU A 295 -37.27 -16.24 3.71
N VAL A 296 -36.48 -15.24 3.31
CA VAL A 296 -36.94 -13.84 3.33
C VAL A 296 -38.18 -13.65 2.44
N THR A 297 -38.20 -14.28 1.25
CA THR A 297 -39.35 -14.22 0.33
C THR A 297 -40.58 -14.94 0.92
N GLU A 298 -40.39 -16.13 1.49
CA GLU A 298 -41.47 -16.88 2.15
C GLU A 298 -42.07 -16.11 3.35
N GLN A 299 -41.24 -15.47 4.17
CA GLN A 299 -41.71 -14.70 5.32
C GLN A 299 -42.53 -13.47 4.87
N LEU A 300 -42.18 -12.80 3.77
CA LEU A 300 -42.98 -11.68 3.22
C LEU A 300 -44.38 -12.14 2.77
N ALA A 301 -44.48 -13.30 2.13
CA ALA A 301 -45.77 -13.89 1.78
C ALA A 301 -46.61 -14.19 3.04
N ALA A 302 -45.98 -14.70 4.10
CA ALA A 302 -46.63 -15.06 5.37
C ALA A 302 -47.09 -13.88 6.24
N VAL A 303 -46.69 -12.63 5.96
CA VAL A 303 -47.15 -11.44 6.73
C VAL A 303 -48.65 -11.21 6.52
N SER A 304 -49.47 -11.47 7.54
CA SER A 304 -50.93 -11.33 7.45
C SER A 304 -51.44 -9.89 7.26
N LYS A 305 -50.75 -8.90 7.86
CA LYS A 305 -51.16 -7.49 7.82
C LYS A 305 -50.72 -6.81 6.52
N THR A 306 -51.66 -6.45 5.64
CA THR A 306 -51.38 -5.84 4.32
C THR A 306 -50.51 -4.58 4.40
N LYS A 307 -50.83 -3.65 5.32
CA LYS A 307 -50.04 -2.41 5.51
C LYS A 307 -48.59 -2.70 5.90
N THR A 308 -48.38 -3.66 6.81
CA THR A 308 -47.05 -4.07 7.25
C THR A 308 -46.25 -4.73 6.12
N ARG A 309 -46.90 -5.60 5.34
CA ARG A 309 -46.31 -6.23 4.15
C ARG A 309 -45.84 -5.17 3.15
N GLN A 310 -46.69 -4.20 2.81
CA GLN A 310 -46.37 -3.10 1.89
C GLN A 310 -45.21 -2.21 2.40
N GLN A 311 -45.09 -2.00 3.71
CA GLN A 311 -43.98 -1.22 4.28
C GLN A 311 -42.62 -1.95 4.22
N LEU A 312 -42.62 -3.28 4.33
CA LEU A 312 -41.40 -4.10 4.31
C LEU A 312 -40.98 -4.55 2.90
N GLU A 313 -41.90 -4.58 1.95
CA GLU A 313 -41.68 -5.06 0.58
C GLU A 313 -40.48 -4.40 -0.13
N PRO A 314 -40.28 -3.06 -0.09
CA PRO A 314 -39.12 -2.45 -0.77
C PRO A 314 -37.78 -2.90 -0.18
N LEU A 315 -37.68 -3.01 1.15
CA LEU A 315 -36.48 -3.47 1.83
C LEU A 315 -36.22 -4.96 1.57
N VAL A 316 -37.26 -5.79 1.55
CA VAL A 316 -37.13 -7.20 1.18
C VAL A 316 -36.66 -7.37 -0.26
N ALA A 317 -37.22 -6.60 -1.21
CA ALA A 317 -36.77 -6.62 -2.60
C ALA A 317 -35.29 -6.23 -2.73
N GLU A 318 -34.84 -5.21 -2.00
CA GLU A 318 -33.42 -4.84 -1.92
C GLU A 318 -32.55 -5.96 -1.34
N ILE A 319 -32.94 -6.56 -0.22
CA ILE A 319 -32.20 -7.68 0.40
C ILE A 319 -32.07 -8.83 -0.59
N VAL A 320 -33.16 -9.22 -1.24
CA VAL A 320 -33.14 -10.28 -2.26
C VAL A 320 -32.24 -9.88 -3.43
N ALA A 321 -32.29 -8.65 -3.94
CA ALA A 321 -31.42 -8.22 -5.03
C ALA A 321 -29.93 -8.21 -4.64
N GLY A 322 -29.60 -7.77 -3.43
CA GLY A 322 -28.23 -7.61 -2.93
C GLY A 322 -27.63 -8.82 -2.20
N LEU A 323 -28.40 -9.89 -1.93
CA LEU A 323 -27.94 -11.08 -1.22
C LEU A 323 -26.95 -11.91 -2.05
N ASP A 324 -25.73 -12.02 -1.56
CA ASP A 324 -24.62 -12.75 -2.17
C ASP A 324 -23.62 -13.24 -1.11
N ALA A 325 -22.50 -13.83 -1.55
CA ALA A 325 -21.48 -14.37 -0.66
C ALA A 325 -20.79 -13.34 0.26
N GLU A 326 -20.81 -12.05 -0.10
CA GLU A 326 -20.24 -10.94 0.64
C GLU A 326 -21.26 -10.25 1.56
N SER A 327 -22.56 -10.31 1.25
CA SER A 327 -23.61 -9.67 2.04
C SER A 327 -24.42 -10.59 2.96
N VAL A 328 -24.34 -11.92 2.80
CA VAL A 328 -25.15 -12.87 3.58
C VAL A 328 -24.99 -12.74 5.10
N SER A 329 -23.81 -12.34 5.59
CA SER A 329 -23.58 -12.13 7.02
C SER A 329 -24.41 -10.98 7.62
N ARG A 330 -24.94 -10.06 6.79
CA ARG A 330 -25.83 -8.98 7.27
C ARG A 330 -27.17 -9.51 7.78
N VAL A 331 -27.59 -10.72 7.37
CA VAL A 331 -28.84 -11.36 7.79
C VAL A 331 -28.62 -12.58 8.71
N ASP A 332 -27.47 -12.69 9.37
CA ASP A 332 -27.16 -13.83 10.25
C ASP A 332 -28.17 -13.99 11.39
N ALA A 333 -28.60 -12.91 12.04
CA ALA A 333 -29.58 -12.93 13.14
C ALA A 333 -30.96 -13.42 12.68
N PHE A 334 -31.34 -13.13 11.43
CA PHE A 334 -32.54 -13.68 10.83
C PHE A 334 -32.41 -15.18 10.56
N LEU A 335 -31.28 -15.63 10.02
CA LEU A 335 -31.03 -17.05 9.75
C LEU A 335 -30.96 -17.88 11.04
N GLU A 336 -30.39 -17.34 12.12
CA GLU A 336 -30.32 -18.01 13.42
C GLU A 336 -31.69 -18.16 14.09
N LEU A 337 -32.62 -17.24 13.84
CA LEU A 337 -33.96 -17.20 14.45
C LEU A 337 -35.09 -17.53 13.44
N SER A 338 -34.77 -18.10 12.27
CA SER A 338 -35.78 -18.35 11.22
C SER A 338 -36.81 -19.40 11.63
N ASP A 339 -36.37 -20.38 12.42
CA ASP A 339 -37.17 -21.53 12.87
C ASP A 339 -37.78 -21.30 14.27
N ASP A 340 -37.53 -20.14 14.88
CA ASP A 340 -38.11 -19.79 16.19
C ASP A 340 -39.64 -19.62 16.05
N ALA A 341 -40.39 -20.47 16.74
CA ALA A 341 -41.86 -20.45 16.73
C ALA A 341 -42.46 -19.29 17.53
N THR A 342 -41.67 -18.60 18.36
CA THR A 342 -42.12 -17.46 19.18
C THR A 342 -42.19 -16.15 18.40
N LEU A 343 -41.54 -16.09 17.23
CA LEU A 343 -41.50 -14.91 16.37
C LEU A 343 -42.47 -15.05 15.20
N ASP A 344 -43.31 -14.05 14.99
CA ASP A 344 -44.14 -13.94 13.79
C ASP A 344 -43.31 -13.58 12.53
N ALA A 345 -43.92 -13.74 11.35
CA ALA A 345 -43.25 -13.47 10.08
C ALA A 345 -42.76 -12.02 9.95
N SER A 346 -43.47 -11.05 10.54
CA SER A 346 -43.08 -9.64 10.48
C SER A 346 -41.88 -9.35 11.39
N GLN A 347 -41.83 -9.96 12.58
CA GLN A 347 -40.70 -9.88 13.50
C GLN A 347 -39.44 -10.54 12.91
N LYS A 348 -39.58 -11.68 12.22
CA LYS A 348 -38.48 -12.31 11.47
C LYS A 348 -37.96 -11.41 10.36
N LEU A 349 -38.85 -10.79 9.58
CA LEU A 349 -38.43 -9.80 8.58
C LEU A 349 -37.82 -8.54 9.17
N ALA A 350 -38.24 -8.11 10.36
CA ALA A 350 -37.60 -7.00 11.07
C ALA A 350 -36.14 -7.34 11.39
N LEU A 351 -35.82 -8.57 11.81
CA LEU A 351 -34.43 -9.02 12.03
C LEU A 351 -33.61 -8.95 10.73
N ALA A 352 -34.15 -9.46 9.62
CA ALA A 352 -33.46 -9.41 8.32
C ALA A 352 -33.25 -7.96 7.84
N GLY A 353 -34.30 -7.13 7.92
CA GLY A 353 -34.28 -5.73 7.51
C GLY A 353 -33.37 -4.85 8.33
N SER A 354 -33.47 -4.90 9.66
CA SER A 354 -32.59 -4.13 10.54
C SER A 354 -31.15 -4.63 10.47
N GLY A 355 -30.91 -5.95 10.47
CA GLY A 355 -29.57 -6.52 10.29
C GLY A 355 -28.92 -6.13 8.95
N TRP A 356 -29.71 -6.05 7.88
CA TRP A 356 -29.26 -5.47 6.62
C TRP A 356 -28.80 -4.02 6.83
N LEU A 357 -29.68 -3.17 7.37
CA LEU A 357 -29.44 -1.72 7.47
C LEU A 357 -28.34 -1.30 8.47
N THR A 358 -28.13 -2.02 9.56
CA THR A 358 -27.24 -1.61 10.67
C THR A 358 -26.22 -2.68 11.07
N GLY A 359 -26.11 -3.76 10.30
CA GLY A 359 -25.28 -4.93 10.61
C GLY A 359 -26.00 -5.92 11.53
N SER A 360 -25.77 -7.22 11.31
CA SER A 360 -26.55 -8.29 11.94
C SER A 360 -26.53 -8.30 13.48
N ARG A 361 -25.47 -7.77 14.12
CA ARG A 361 -25.38 -7.69 15.58
C ARG A 361 -26.32 -6.66 16.20
N ASN A 362 -26.80 -5.72 15.39
CA ASN A 362 -27.71 -4.64 15.79
C ASN A 362 -29.15 -4.90 15.29
N ALA A 363 -29.45 -6.14 14.89
CA ALA A 363 -30.76 -6.52 14.40
C ALA A 363 -31.79 -6.47 15.54
N VAL A 364 -32.99 -5.98 15.23
CA VAL A 364 -34.12 -5.86 16.15
C VAL A 364 -35.36 -6.56 15.58
N THR A 365 -36.23 -7.05 16.46
CA THR A 365 -37.50 -7.70 16.10
C THR A 365 -38.65 -6.72 15.86
N MET A 366 -38.44 -5.42 16.11
CA MET A 366 -39.49 -4.41 16.03
C MET A 366 -39.65 -3.87 14.61
N VAL A 367 -40.83 -4.08 14.01
CA VAL A 367 -41.11 -3.68 12.63
C VAL A 367 -41.09 -2.15 12.47
N ARG A 368 -41.67 -1.41 13.43
CA ARG A 368 -41.68 0.06 13.40
C ARG A 368 -40.27 0.63 13.32
N ASP A 369 -39.37 0.15 14.18
CA ASP A 369 -37.96 0.55 14.19
C ASP A 369 -37.27 0.22 12.86
N THR A 370 -37.53 -0.95 12.28
CA THR A 370 -36.97 -1.33 10.96
C THR A 370 -37.43 -0.40 9.85
N VAL A 371 -38.72 -0.03 9.83
CA VAL A 371 -39.26 0.94 8.85
C VAL A 371 -38.64 2.32 9.05
N SER A 372 -38.52 2.80 10.29
CA SER A 372 -37.83 4.06 10.62
C SER A 372 -36.36 4.04 10.19
N LEU A 373 -35.62 2.94 10.39
CA LEU A 373 -34.23 2.78 9.93
C LEU A 373 -34.13 2.85 8.40
N TYR A 374 -35.07 2.23 7.67
CA TYR A 374 -35.09 2.27 6.20
C TYR A 374 -35.32 3.70 5.68
N GLN A 375 -36.33 4.39 6.24
CA GLN A 375 -36.59 5.80 5.94
C GLN A 375 -35.38 6.70 6.28
N ALA A 376 -34.75 6.47 7.44
CA ALA A 376 -33.55 7.20 7.85
C ALA A 376 -32.40 7.01 6.87
N ARG A 377 -32.19 5.81 6.32
CA ARG A 377 -31.18 5.57 5.28
C ARG A 377 -31.43 6.39 4.02
N GLU A 378 -32.66 6.43 3.52
CA GLU A 378 -32.97 7.17 2.29
C GLU A 378 -32.88 8.69 2.49
N LEU A 379 -33.30 9.20 3.65
CA LEU A 379 -33.06 10.60 4.02
C LEU A 379 -31.56 10.91 4.16
N LEU A 380 -30.77 10.01 4.75
CA LEU A 380 -29.31 10.14 4.85
C LEU A 380 -28.64 10.14 3.47
N LEU A 381 -29.04 9.26 2.54
CA LEU A 381 -28.55 9.24 1.17
C LEU A 381 -28.96 10.50 0.39
N ALA A 382 -30.19 10.96 0.57
CA ALA A 382 -30.63 12.24 0.02
C ALA A 382 -29.79 13.40 0.58
N ALA A 383 -29.61 13.50 1.90
CA ALA A 383 -28.85 14.55 2.56
C ALA A 383 -27.38 14.59 2.12
N THR A 384 -26.76 13.41 1.92
CA THR A 384 -25.36 13.32 1.47
C THR A 384 -25.15 13.70 0.00
N ARG A 385 -26.19 13.56 -0.83
CA ARG A 385 -26.24 13.98 -2.24
C ARG A 385 -26.72 15.43 -2.44
N ALA A 386 -27.46 15.99 -1.49
CA ALA A 386 -28.18 17.24 -1.67
C ALA A 386 -27.26 18.48 -1.74
N ASP A 387 -27.65 19.45 -2.56
CA ASP A 387 -27.08 20.80 -2.49
C ASP A 387 -27.31 21.45 -1.13
N ARG A 388 -26.47 22.44 -0.79
CA ARG A 388 -26.52 23.12 0.52
C ARG A 388 -27.90 23.70 0.86
N ALA A 389 -28.64 24.19 -0.13
CA ALA A 389 -29.97 24.77 0.08
C ALA A 389 -31.04 23.76 0.55
N LYS A 390 -30.96 22.50 0.12
CA LYS A 390 -31.93 21.45 0.48
C LYS A 390 -31.58 20.71 1.78
N LEU A 391 -30.33 20.85 2.25
CA LEU A 391 -29.82 20.11 3.41
C LEU A 391 -30.62 20.36 4.69
N PRO A 392 -30.96 21.60 5.11
CA PRO A 392 -31.67 21.82 6.38
C PRO A 392 -33.02 21.09 6.46
N GLY A 393 -33.79 21.05 5.38
CA GLY A 393 -35.07 20.35 5.34
C GLY A 393 -34.94 18.83 5.50
N LEU A 394 -33.94 18.23 4.83
CA LEU A 394 -33.65 16.79 4.94
C LEU A 394 -33.15 16.41 6.34
N LEU A 395 -32.32 17.27 6.96
CA LEU A 395 -31.87 17.08 8.35
C LEU A 395 -33.04 17.13 9.33
N SER A 396 -33.92 18.12 9.20
CA SER A 396 -35.11 18.24 10.07
C SER A 396 -36.03 17.01 9.95
N GLN A 397 -36.25 16.51 8.73
CA GLN A 397 -37.00 15.26 8.53
C GLN A 397 -36.31 14.06 9.19
N LEU A 398 -34.99 13.92 9.03
CA LEU A 398 -34.22 12.83 9.63
C LEU A 398 -34.24 12.87 11.18
N GLU A 399 -34.09 14.06 11.76
CA GLU A 399 -34.12 14.28 13.22
C GLU A 399 -35.53 14.11 13.81
N SER A 400 -36.59 14.26 13.01
CA SER A 400 -37.97 14.01 13.42
C SER A 400 -38.36 12.52 13.47
N LEU A 401 -37.53 11.62 12.90
CA LEU A 401 -37.84 10.19 12.90
C LEU A 401 -37.69 9.58 14.29
N GLU A 402 -38.75 8.95 14.76
CA GLU A 402 -38.78 8.30 16.08
C GLU A 402 -37.73 7.18 16.17
N GLY A 403 -36.94 7.21 17.24
CA GLY A 403 -35.93 6.20 17.51
C GLY A 403 -34.67 6.32 16.65
N ILE A 404 -34.43 7.42 15.93
CA ILE A 404 -33.18 7.64 15.18
C ILE A 404 -32.22 8.51 16.00
N SER A 405 -31.23 7.87 16.62
CA SER A 405 -30.17 8.53 17.38
C SER A 405 -28.89 8.69 16.55
N PRO A 406 -27.95 9.57 16.97
CA PRO A 406 -26.60 9.62 16.41
C PRO A 406 -25.91 8.25 16.33
N ALA A 407 -26.04 7.40 17.36
CA ALA A 407 -25.51 6.03 17.31
C ALA A 407 -26.12 5.18 16.18
N ARG A 408 -27.44 5.26 15.95
CA ARG A 408 -28.09 4.55 14.81
C ARG A 408 -27.66 5.13 13.45
N ILE A 409 -27.41 6.44 13.34
CA ILE A 409 -26.84 7.05 12.11
C ILE A 409 -25.43 6.50 11.83
N ALA A 410 -24.57 6.35 12.85
CA ALA A 410 -23.24 5.78 12.67
C ALA A 410 -23.32 4.35 12.10
N LEU A 411 -24.19 3.50 12.66
CA LEU A 411 -24.43 2.14 12.16
C LEU A 411 -24.97 2.12 10.72
N LEU A 412 -25.89 3.04 10.37
CA LEU A 412 -26.38 3.17 9.00
C LEU A 412 -25.25 3.56 8.03
N ILE A 413 -24.38 4.51 8.41
CA ILE A 413 -23.24 4.97 7.59
C ILE A 413 -22.28 3.82 7.27
N GLU A 414 -22.02 2.94 8.24
CA GLU A 414 -21.18 1.76 8.04
C GLU A 414 -21.74 0.84 6.95
N GLU A 415 -23.06 0.62 6.89
CA GLU A 415 -23.73 -0.30 5.96
C GLU A 415 -24.38 0.40 4.75
N LEU A 416 -24.08 1.69 4.53
CA LEU A 416 -24.62 2.45 3.40
C LEU A 416 -24.19 1.84 2.06
N PRO A 417 -25.10 1.75 1.07
CA PRO A 417 -24.71 1.49 -0.31
C PRO A 417 -23.85 2.65 -0.86
N PRO A 418 -23.22 2.51 -2.05
CA PRO A 418 -22.53 3.62 -2.70
C PRO A 418 -23.39 4.89 -2.77
N ILE A 419 -22.84 6.01 -2.30
CA ILE A 419 -23.52 7.32 -2.31
C ILE A 419 -23.74 7.74 -3.76
N THR A 420 -22.76 7.59 -4.64
CA THR A 420 -22.90 7.91 -6.07
C THR A 420 -22.90 6.60 -6.86
N PRO A 421 -24.03 6.17 -7.44
CA PRO A 421 -24.06 4.97 -8.29
C PRO A 421 -23.17 5.14 -9.52
N THR A 422 -22.53 4.05 -9.97
CA THR A 422 -21.66 4.01 -11.17
C THR A 422 -21.93 2.76 -12.02
N PRO A 423 -23.16 2.56 -12.55
CA PRO A 423 -23.50 1.37 -13.34
C PRO A 423 -22.68 1.22 -14.63
N GLU A 424 -22.06 2.30 -15.11
CA GLU A 424 -21.26 2.36 -16.34
C GLU A 424 -19.85 1.79 -16.19
N ILE A 425 -19.36 1.60 -14.96
CA ILE A 425 -17.99 1.13 -14.72
C ILE A 425 -17.94 -0.39 -14.71
N GLN A 426 -17.26 -0.96 -15.70
CA GLN A 426 -17.01 -2.40 -15.76
C GLN A 426 -15.83 -2.79 -14.85
N PRO A 427 -16.01 -3.67 -13.85
CA PRO A 427 -14.90 -4.16 -13.03
C PRO A 427 -13.83 -4.89 -13.84
N GLY A 428 -12.56 -4.68 -13.50
CA GLY A 428 -11.42 -5.25 -14.22
C GLY A 428 -10.94 -4.47 -15.45
N THR A 429 -11.63 -3.39 -15.83
CA THR A 429 -11.23 -2.46 -16.90
C THR A 429 -10.92 -1.09 -16.30
N ALA A 430 -9.88 -0.42 -16.80
CA ALA A 430 -9.55 0.93 -16.36
C ALA A 430 -10.46 1.94 -17.08
N THR A 431 -11.14 2.79 -16.32
CA THR A 431 -12.13 3.75 -16.81
C THR A 431 -11.81 5.15 -16.31
N LYS A 432 -12.03 6.17 -17.15
CA LYS A 432 -11.90 7.58 -16.77
C LYS A 432 -13.21 8.07 -16.14
N ILE A 433 -13.11 8.81 -15.05
CA ILE A 433 -14.23 9.49 -14.36
C ILE A 433 -13.99 11.00 -14.41
N GLU A 434 -15.03 11.74 -14.78
CA GLU A 434 -15.09 13.20 -14.73
C GLU A 434 -16.13 13.61 -13.67
N PRO A 435 -15.73 13.92 -12.42
CA PRO A 435 -16.69 14.18 -11.35
C PRO A 435 -17.58 15.41 -11.59
N THR A 436 -17.03 16.45 -12.23
CA THR A 436 -17.70 17.71 -12.56
C THR A 436 -16.96 18.41 -13.72
N ALA A 437 -17.66 19.18 -14.55
CA ALA A 437 -17.10 19.82 -15.76
C ALA A 437 -15.85 20.71 -15.56
N ASN A 438 -15.64 21.26 -14.36
CA ASN A 438 -14.55 22.22 -14.07
C ASN A 438 -13.46 21.66 -13.12
N ARG A 439 -13.32 20.33 -12.99
CA ARG A 439 -12.30 19.71 -12.14
C ARG A 439 -11.58 18.61 -12.91
N PRO A 440 -10.25 18.46 -12.74
CA PRO A 440 -9.50 17.38 -13.39
C PRO A 440 -10.08 16.02 -12.96
N GLY A 441 -10.22 15.12 -13.93
CA GLY A 441 -10.77 13.79 -13.72
C GLY A 441 -9.78 12.84 -13.06
N TYR A 442 -10.13 11.56 -13.02
CA TYR A 442 -9.19 10.51 -12.64
C TYR A 442 -9.50 9.21 -13.36
N TRP A 443 -8.51 8.36 -13.47
CA TRP A 443 -8.70 6.98 -13.91
C TRP A 443 -8.89 6.07 -12.70
N VAL A 444 -9.75 5.07 -12.83
CA VAL A 444 -9.99 4.02 -11.82
C VAL A 444 -9.94 2.64 -12.46
N LEU A 445 -9.38 1.68 -11.75
CA LEU A 445 -9.56 0.24 -11.98
C LEU A 445 -10.20 -0.35 -10.74
N LEU A 446 -11.43 -0.86 -10.88
CA LEU A 446 -12.03 -1.73 -9.87
C LEU A 446 -11.50 -3.16 -10.02
N PRO A 447 -11.29 -3.90 -8.92
CA PRO A 447 -10.84 -5.28 -8.99
C PRO A 447 -11.84 -6.17 -9.74
N PRO A 448 -11.40 -7.26 -10.37
CA PRO A 448 -12.31 -8.25 -10.95
C PRO A 448 -13.33 -8.71 -9.92
N GLU A 449 -14.60 -8.83 -10.33
CA GLU A 449 -15.71 -9.21 -9.44
C GLU A 449 -15.94 -8.23 -8.28
N TYR A 450 -15.63 -6.95 -8.46
CA TYR A 450 -15.96 -5.89 -7.51
C TYR A 450 -17.43 -5.99 -7.05
N ASN A 451 -17.62 -5.99 -5.73
CA ASN A 451 -18.92 -6.10 -5.07
C ASN A 451 -19.08 -4.95 -4.04
N PRO A 452 -20.14 -4.12 -4.10
CA PRO A 452 -20.31 -3.00 -3.17
C PRO A 452 -20.48 -3.41 -1.69
N ASN A 453 -20.71 -4.68 -1.40
CA ASN A 453 -20.75 -5.24 -0.04
C ASN A 453 -19.37 -5.67 0.51
N HIS A 454 -18.32 -5.72 -0.33
CA HIS A 454 -16.95 -6.08 0.09
C HIS A 454 -16.09 -4.84 0.35
N ARG A 455 -15.32 -4.81 1.45
CA ARG A 455 -14.44 -3.69 1.81
C ARG A 455 -13.07 -3.82 1.12
N TYR A 456 -12.79 -2.99 0.12
CA TYR A 456 -11.56 -3.07 -0.67
C TYR A 456 -10.47 -2.09 -0.21
N PRO A 457 -9.19 -2.51 -0.15
CA PRO A 457 -8.09 -1.56 -0.06
C PRO A 457 -7.98 -0.72 -1.34
N MET A 458 -7.51 0.52 -1.23
CA MET A 458 -7.32 1.42 -2.37
C MET A 458 -5.88 1.92 -2.49
N LEU A 459 -5.33 1.88 -3.70
CA LEU A 459 -4.04 2.48 -4.05
C LEU A 459 -4.26 3.74 -4.89
N VAL A 460 -3.85 4.89 -4.36
CA VAL A 460 -3.77 6.15 -5.11
C VAL A 460 -2.38 6.24 -5.74
N THR A 461 -2.28 6.27 -7.06
CA THR A 461 -0.99 6.32 -7.78
C THR A 461 -0.79 7.65 -8.52
N LEU A 462 0.35 8.28 -8.29
CA LEU A 462 0.76 9.55 -8.90
C LEU A 462 1.78 9.31 -10.01
N HIS A 463 1.51 9.81 -11.20
CA HIS A 463 2.42 9.67 -12.35
C HIS A 463 3.66 10.59 -12.22
N ALA A 464 4.73 10.26 -12.93
CA ALA A 464 5.89 11.14 -13.07
C ALA A 464 5.56 12.35 -13.98
N ALA A 465 6.48 13.33 -14.07
CA ALA A 465 6.40 14.43 -15.03
C ALA A 465 6.16 13.90 -16.46
N ALA A 466 5.29 14.57 -17.22
CA ALA A 466 4.81 14.14 -18.54
C ALA A 466 4.19 12.71 -18.62
N GLY A 467 3.97 12.03 -17.49
CA GLY A 467 3.29 10.74 -17.43
C GLY A 467 1.78 10.85 -17.61
N LEU A 468 1.13 9.74 -17.95
CA LEU A 468 -0.33 9.64 -18.07
C LEU A 468 -0.91 8.81 -16.91
N PRO A 469 -2.04 9.21 -16.29
CA PRO A 469 -2.63 8.46 -15.16
C PRO A 469 -2.96 7.00 -15.51
N SER A 470 -3.47 6.73 -16.72
CA SER A 470 -3.78 5.39 -17.21
C SER A 470 -2.54 4.47 -17.30
N LYS A 471 -1.38 5.01 -17.65
CA LYS A 471 -0.11 4.25 -17.68
C LYS A 471 0.36 3.89 -16.26
N SER A 472 0.12 4.76 -15.27
CA SER A 472 0.37 4.44 -13.86
C SER A 472 -0.49 3.27 -13.37
N ILE A 473 -1.79 3.22 -13.71
CA ILE A 473 -2.64 2.05 -13.40
C ILE A 473 -2.05 0.78 -14.01
N ASN A 474 -1.68 0.80 -15.29
CA ASN A 474 -1.08 -0.36 -15.95
C ASN A 474 0.22 -0.82 -15.29
N TRP A 475 1.03 0.09 -14.73
CA TRP A 475 2.25 -0.29 -14.03
C TRP A 475 1.98 -1.05 -12.72
N TRP A 476 0.97 -0.64 -11.95
CA TRP A 476 0.61 -1.30 -10.68
C TRP A 476 -0.25 -2.56 -10.85
N ALA A 477 -1.19 -2.53 -11.79
CA ALA A 477 -2.25 -3.53 -11.93
C ALA A 477 -2.09 -4.46 -13.15
N GLY A 478 -1.30 -4.05 -14.15
CA GLY A 478 -1.15 -4.78 -15.40
C GLY A 478 -2.45 -4.88 -16.19
N THR A 479 -2.42 -5.68 -17.24
CA THR A 479 -3.59 -5.96 -18.10
C THR A 479 -4.28 -7.26 -17.67
N PRO A 480 -5.48 -7.60 -18.17
CA PRO A 480 -6.07 -8.92 -17.94
C PRO A 480 -5.14 -10.09 -18.35
N GLU A 481 -4.35 -9.93 -19.41
CA GLU A 481 -3.45 -10.95 -19.96
C GLU A 481 -2.13 -11.02 -19.19
N LYS A 482 -1.65 -9.89 -18.65
CA LYS A 482 -0.44 -9.78 -17.84
C LYS A 482 -0.76 -9.08 -16.51
N PRO A 483 -1.52 -9.73 -15.61
CA PRO A 483 -1.96 -9.11 -14.38
C PRO A 483 -0.78 -8.88 -13.43
N ARG A 484 -0.76 -7.74 -12.75
CA ARG A 484 0.22 -7.39 -11.71
C ARG A 484 -0.44 -7.35 -10.32
N PRO A 485 0.34 -7.27 -9.22
CA PRO A 485 -0.17 -7.51 -7.88
C PRO A 485 -1.41 -6.71 -7.48
N ALA A 486 -1.59 -5.45 -7.89
CA ALA A 486 -2.78 -4.68 -7.50
C ALA A 486 -4.09 -5.32 -7.99
N ARG A 487 -4.14 -5.77 -9.26
CA ARG A 487 -5.29 -6.46 -9.85
C ARG A 487 -5.49 -7.84 -9.21
N GLN A 488 -4.40 -8.59 -9.04
CA GLN A 488 -4.43 -9.94 -8.47
C GLN A 488 -4.92 -9.93 -7.00
N ARG A 489 -4.52 -8.91 -6.24
CA ARG A 489 -4.77 -8.80 -4.80
C ARG A 489 -5.99 -7.95 -4.43
N GLY A 490 -6.87 -7.66 -5.39
CA GLY A 490 -8.17 -7.04 -5.11
C GLY A 490 -8.12 -5.56 -4.74
N TYR A 491 -7.16 -4.78 -5.23
CA TYR A 491 -7.09 -3.36 -4.92
C TYR A 491 -7.95 -2.56 -5.90
N ILE A 492 -8.69 -1.58 -5.38
CA ILE A 492 -9.13 -0.43 -6.20
C ILE A 492 -7.88 0.40 -6.48
N VAL A 493 -7.61 0.72 -7.74
CA VAL A 493 -6.46 1.56 -8.12
C VAL A 493 -6.97 2.83 -8.77
N VAL A 494 -6.64 3.99 -8.20
CA VAL A 494 -7.03 5.30 -8.73
C VAL A 494 -5.81 6.13 -9.09
N ALA A 495 -5.88 6.83 -10.22
CA ALA A 495 -4.82 7.68 -10.74
C ALA A 495 -5.41 9.06 -11.09
N PRO A 496 -5.23 10.07 -10.24
CA PRO A 496 -5.70 11.44 -10.49
C PRO A 496 -5.07 12.04 -11.74
N GLU A 497 -5.81 12.91 -12.44
CA GLU A 497 -5.20 13.91 -13.33
C GLU A 497 -4.60 15.03 -12.46
N LEU A 498 -3.31 15.27 -12.61
CA LEU A 498 -2.54 16.18 -11.74
C LEU A 498 -2.26 17.50 -12.46
N PRO A 499 -2.29 18.65 -11.75
CA PRO A 499 -1.97 19.94 -12.35
C PRO A 499 -0.50 19.98 -12.77
N GLY A 500 -0.25 20.48 -13.98
CA GLY A 500 1.08 20.63 -14.55
C GLY A 500 1.49 22.10 -14.75
N VAL A 501 2.79 22.36 -14.84
CA VAL A 501 3.37 23.65 -15.24
C VAL A 501 4.31 23.41 -16.43
N ALA A 502 4.12 24.17 -17.51
CA ALA A 502 5.05 24.17 -18.62
C ALA A 502 6.37 24.83 -18.20
N ARG A 503 7.49 24.12 -18.35
CA ARG A 503 8.82 24.73 -18.30
C ARG A 503 9.23 25.17 -19.71
N PRO A 504 9.77 26.39 -19.89
CA PRO A 504 10.43 26.76 -21.13
C PRO A 504 11.54 25.74 -21.43
N GLY A 505 11.58 25.22 -22.66
CA GLY A 505 12.69 24.37 -23.09
C GLY A 505 14.01 25.14 -22.98
N THR A 506 15.08 24.49 -22.51
CA THR A 506 16.41 25.08 -22.57
C THR A 506 16.84 25.18 -24.03
N GLN A 507 17.05 26.40 -24.54
CA GLN A 507 17.75 26.61 -25.81
C GLN A 507 19.24 26.31 -25.59
N SER A 508 19.71 25.21 -26.17
CA SER A 508 21.12 24.96 -26.44
C SER A 508 21.28 24.69 -27.93
N ASP A 509 22.14 25.45 -28.60
CA ASP A 509 22.59 25.25 -29.99
C ASP A 509 21.49 25.18 -31.06
N GLY A 510 20.58 26.16 -31.08
CA GLY A 510 19.63 26.36 -32.19
C GLY A 510 18.57 25.26 -32.36
N LYS A 511 18.52 24.26 -31.47
CA LYS A 511 17.48 23.22 -31.45
C LYS A 511 16.55 23.44 -30.26
N SER A 512 15.31 23.84 -30.56
CA SER A 512 14.22 23.88 -29.56
C SER A 512 13.96 22.48 -29.02
N THR A 513 14.20 22.26 -27.73
CA THR A 513 13.67 21.08 -27.03
C THR A 513 12.17 21.30 -26.76
N SER A 514 11.36 20.26 -26.95
CA SER A 514 9.92 20.30 -26.66
C SER A 514 9.65 20.81 -25.24
N GLN A 515 8.59 21.62 -25.07
CA GLN A 515 8.14 22.07 -23.74
C GLN A 515 7.99 20.86 -22.80
N GLN A 516 8.71 20.87 -21.68
CA GLN A 516 8.59 19.83 -20.65
C GLN A 516 7.48 20.24 -19.67
N MET A 517 6.55 19.32 -19.39
CA MET A 517 5.47 19.52 -18.43
C MET A 517 5.81 18.86 -17.10
N ASP A 518 6.13 19.69 -16.11
CA ASP A 518 6.34 19.27 -14.72
C ASP A 518 5.04 19.31 -13.92
N LEU A 519 5.01 18.68 -12.75
CA LEU A 519 3.87 18.72 -11.84
C LEU A 519 3.93 19.98 -10.96
N GLN A 520 2.78 20.61 -10.75
CA GLN A 520 2.62 21.70 -9.78
C GLN A 520 2.45 21.14 -8.35
N ILE A 521 3.54 20.68 -7.75
CA ILE A 521 3.51 20.14 -6.37
C ILE A 521 3.16 21.27 -5.39
N GLY A 522 2.12 21.05 -4.58
CA GLY A 522 1.62 22.01 -3.60
C GLY A 522 0.11 21.91 -3.39
N PRO A 523 -0.53 22.96 -2.85
CA PRO A 523 -1.93 22.90 -2.40
C PRO A 523 -2.94 22.46 -3.46
N GLN A 524 -2.82 22.91 -4.72
CA GLN A 524 -3.73 22.53 -5.79
C GLN A 524 -3.65 21.02 -6.11
N LEU A 525 -2.44 20.47 -6.14
CA LEU A 525 -2.21 19.03 -6.31
C LEU A 525 -2.73 18.23 -5.10
N HIS A 526 -2.46 18.70 -3.87
CA HIS A 526 -2.98 18.07 -2.66
C HIS A 526 -4.53 18.01 -2.68
N GLN A 527 -5.18 19.10 -3.08
CA GLN A 527 -6.64 19.15 -3.24
C GLN A 527 -7.16 18.24 -4.35
N ALA A 528 -6.46 18.11 -5.47
CA ALA A 528 -6.81 17.16 -6.53
C ALA A 528 -6.80 15.71 -5.98
N VAL A 529 -5.75 15.32 -5.27
CA VAL A 529 -5.65 14.00 -4.63
C VAL A 529 -6.76 13.78 -3.59
N HIS A 530 -6.99 14.75 -2.69
CA HIS A 530 -8.05 14.64 -1.68
C HIS A 530 -9.43 14.46 -2.30
N ARG A 531 -9.75 15.24 -3.35
CA ARG A 531 -11.04 15.14 -4.04
C ARG A 531 -11.25 13.78 -4.67
N VAL A 532 -10.21 13.18 -5.26
CA VAL A 532 -10.29 11.80 -5.79
C VAL A 532 -10.53 10.79 -4.69
N VAL A 533 -9.87 10.91 -3.53
CA VAL A 533 -10.11 10.03 -2.37
C VAL A 533 -11.56 10.11 -1.90
N VAL A 534 -12.09 11.33 -1.73
CA VAL A 534 -13.48 11.55 -1.28
C VAL A 534 -14.49 11.05 -2.31
N ASP A 535 -14.33 11.39 -3.60
CA ASP A 535 -15.22 10.92 -4.67
C ASP A 535 -15.18 9.39 -4.82
N SER A 536 -14.00 8.76 -4.70
CA SER A 536 -13.85 7.31 -4.72
C SER A 536 -14.59 6.64 -3.55
N ARG A 537 -14.52 7.18 -2.33
CA ARG A 537 -15.30 6.69 -1.17
C ARG A 537 -16.81 6.87 -1.36
N ARG A 538 -17.24 7.89 -2.10
CA ARG A 538 -18.67 8.09 -2.44
C ARG A 538 -19.16 7.07 -3.47
N ARG A 539 -18.33 6.68 -4.44
CA ARG A 539 -18.69 5.77 -5.54
C ARG A 539 -18.45 4.29 -5.24
N PHE A 540 -17.46 3.98 -4.40
CA PHE A 540 -16.97 2.61 -4.21
C PHE A 540 -16.90 2.23 -2.72
N ARG A 541 -16.88 0.91 -2.46
CA ARG A 541 -16.74 0.34 -1.12
C ARG A 541 -15.25 0.26 -0.76
N VAL A 542 -14.69 1.43 -0.51
CA VAL A 542 -13.30 1.61 -0.07
C VAL A 542 -13.24 1.39 1.44
N ASP A 543 -12.25 0.62 1.88
CA ASP A 543 -11.82 0.58 3.28
C ASP A 543 -10.95 1.82 3.55
N SER A 544 -11.50 2.79 4.28
CA SER A 544 -10.83 4.09 4.50
C SER A 544 -9.53 3.98 5.29
N ASP A 545 -9.35 2.90 6.06
CA ASP A 545 -8.14 2.63 6.82
C ASP A 545 -7.11 1.82 6.03
N ARG A 546 -7.41 1.42 4.79
CA ARG A 546 -6.46 0.77 3.85
C ARG A 546 -6.36 1.53 2.53
N ILE A 547 -6.25 2.86 2.61
CA ILE A 547 -5.89 3.72 1.49
C ILE A 547 -4.39 4.00 1.53
N TYR A 548 -3.71 3.75 0.42
CA TYR A 548 -2.26 3.90 0.29
C TYR A 548 -1.93 4.91 -0.81
N LEU A 549 -0.88 5.70 -0.62
CA LEU A 549 -0.41 6.69 -1.60
C LEU A 549 0.92 6.25 -2.21
N ALA A 550 1.00 6.15 -3.53
CA ALA A 550 2.24 5.82 -4.22
C ALA A 550 2.52 6.78 -5.36
N GLY A 551 3.80 6.94 -5.72
CA GLY A 551 4.18 7.84 -6.79
C GLY A 551 5.51 7.44 -7.42
N HIS A 552 5.73 7.86 -8.66
CA HIS A 552 7.01 7.74 -9.37
C HIS A 552 7.57 9.11 -9.73
N GLY A 553 8.88 9.32 -9.59
CA GLY A 553 9.52 10.59 -9.99
C GLY A 553 8.86 11.79 -9.29
N GLN A 554 8.44 12.82 -10.03
CA GLN A 554 7.72 13.96 -9.44
C GLN A 554 6.38 13.58 -8.75
N GLY A 555 5.75 12.48 -9.14
CA GLY A 555 4.61 11.92 -8.40
C GLY A 555 5.04 11.36 -7.04
N ALA A 556 6.26 10.83 -6.93
CA ALA A 556 6.85 10.41 -5.65
C ALA A 556 7.26 11.61 -4.78
N ASP A 557 7.74 12.70 -5.40
CA ASP A 557 8.01 13.99 -4.72
C ASP A 557 6.71 14.51 -4.07
N ALA A 558 5.61 14.50 -4.81
CA ALA A 558 4.28 14.83 -4.30
C ALA A 558 3.81 13.86 -3.21
N ALA A 559 4.08 12.55 -3.35
CA ALA A 559 3.72 11.56 -2.33
C ALA A 559 4.43 11.81 -1.00
N PHE A 560 5.73 12.17 -1.02
CA PHE A 560 6.44 12.62 0.18
C PHE A 560 5.79 13.84 0.83
N GLU A 561 5.48 14.87 0.04
CA GLU A 561 4.92 16.12 0.59
C GLU A 561 3.51 15.88 1.16
N ILE A 562 2.61 15.23 0.41
CA ILE A 562 1.26 14.90 0.88
C ILE A 562 1.30 14.06 2.16
N GLY A 563 2.13 13.01 2.21
CA GLY A 563 2.22 12.13 3.37
C GLY A 563 2.69 12.84 4.65
N MET A 564 3.41 13.96 4.52
CA MET A 564 3.83 14.81 5.65
C MET A 564 2.90 16.01 5.91
N SER A 565 2.18 16.50 4.90
CA SER A 565 1.19 17.57 5.04
C SER A 565 -0.13 17.06 5.62
N HIS A 566 -0.55 15.86 5.25
CA HIS A 566 -1.87 15.27 5.54
C HIS A 566 -1.72 13.82 6.06
N PRO A 567 -1.07 13.62 7.23
CA PRO A 567 -0.70 12.29 7.74
C PRO A 567 -1.90 11.37 8.04
N GLU A 568 -3.11 11.92 8.11
CA GLU A 568 -4.35 11.21 8.42
C GLU A 568 -5.11 10.70 7.18
N TRP A 569 -4.62 10.94 5.96
CA TRP A 569 -5.30 10.47 4.75
C TRP A 569 -4.96 9.04 4.35
N PHE A 570 -3.76 8.54 4.71
CA PHE A 570 -3.20 7.30 4.17
C PHE A 570 -2.65 6.40 5.27
N ALA A 571 -2.82 5.08 5.08
CA ALA A 571 -2.19 4.06 5.92
C ALA A 571 -0.68 3.93 5.66
N ALA A 572 -0.28 4.07 4.40
CA ALA A 572 1.13 4.04 4.01
C ALA A 572 1.41 4.85 2.74
N VAL A 573 2.67 5.25 2.59
CA VAL A 573 3.19 6.02 1.46
C VAL A 573 4.39 5.33 0.80
N ILE A 574 4.35 5.20 -0.53
CA ILE A 574 5.34 4.46 -1.35
C ILE A 574 5.93 5.40 -2.42
N PRO A 575 6.93 6.23 -2.08
CA PRO A 575 7.62 7.05 -3.06
C PRO A 575 8.73 6.23 -3.76
N ILE A 576 8.63 6.13 -5.09
CA ILE A 576 9.59 5.41 -5.94
C ILE A 576 10.35 6.42 -6.82
N ALA A 577 11.68 6.41 -6.74
CA ALA A 577 12.55 7.36 -7.45
C ALA A 577 12.20 8.84 -7.17
N GLY A 578 11.78 9.13 -5.93
CA GLY A 578 11.32 10.45 -5.50
C GLY A 578 12.39 11.27 -4.78
N ARG A 579 12.24 12.60 -4.82
CA ARG A 579 12.98 13.61 -4.10
C ARG A 579 12.06 14.29 -3.09
N MET A 580 12.47 14.37 -1.82
CA MET A 580 11.76 15.15 -0.81
C MET A 580 11.75 16.63 -1.19
N THR A 581 10.59 17.28 -1.12
CA THR A 581 10.50 18.73 -1.34
C THR A 581 11.09 19.52 -0.17
N GLU A 582 11.25 20.83 -0.31
CA GLU A 582 11.68 21.67 0.81
C GLU A 582 10.70 21.62 2.00
N TYR A 583 9.39 21.49 1.74
CA TYR A 583 8.37 21.38 2.80
C TYR A 583 8.55 20.13 3.66
N CYS A 584 8.97 19.01 3.06
CA CYS A 584 9.25 17.77 3.77
C CYS A 584 10.26 17.98 4.93
N THR A 585 11.25 18.86 4.77
CA THR A 585 12.26 19.13 5.81
C THR A 585 11.68 19.74 7.09
N TYR A 586 10.53 20.42 6.99
CA TYR A 586 9.81 21.04 8.09
C TYR A 586 8.67 20.17 8.62
N TYR A 587 8.01 19.41 7.75
CA TYR A 587 6.79 18.68 8.07
C TYR A 587 7.01 17.23 8.49
N TRP A 588 8.22 16.68 8.36
CA TRP A 588 8.50 15.27 8.64
C TRP A 588 7.96 14.77 10.00
N HIS A 589 7.97 15.59 11.06
CA HIS A 589 7.44 15.19 12.38
C HIS A 589 5.94 14.88 12.37
N ASN A 590 5.15 15.52 11.48
CA ASN A 590 3.72 15.30 11.35
C ASN A 590 3.41 13.84 10.95
N ALA A 591 4.35 13.15 10.30
CA ALA A 591 4.17 11.81 9.75
C ALA A 591 4.82 10.69 10.57
N ASP A 592 5.05 10.90 11.87
CA ASP A 592 5.66 9.91 12.77
C ASP A 592 4.86 8.59 12.87
N ARG A 593 3.55 8.63 12.59
CA ARG A 593 2.63 7.49 12.58
C ARG A 593 2.32 6.93 11.18
N VAL A 594 2.80 7.57 10.12
CA VAL A 594 2.58 7.12 8.73
C VAL A 594 3.62 6.07 8.36
N ALA A 595 3.22 4.97 7.74
CA ALA A 595 4.13 3.94 7.26
C ALA A 595 4.76 4.32 5.90
N TRP A 596 6.06 4.10 5.72
CA TRP A 596 6.84 4.51 4.54
C TRP A 596 7.57 3.34 3.87
N TYR A 597 7.39 3.16 2.56
CA TYR A 597 8.20 2.23 1.75
C TYR A 597 8.90 3.00 0.63
N VAL A 598 10.11 3.48 0.88
CA VAL A 598 10.85 4.35 -0.02
C VAL A 598 11.75 3.51 -0.93
N VAL A 599 11.76 3.73 -2.24
CA VAL A 599 12.58 2.94 -3.19
C VAL A 599 13.41 3.87 -4.08
N ASN A 600 14.74 3.74 -4.05
CA ASN A 600 15.67 4.46 -4.93
C ASN A 600 16.77 3.55 -5.50
N GLY A 601 17.46 4.01 -6.54
CA GLY A 601 18.71 3.42 -7.01
C GLY A 601 19.92 4.15 -6.42
N GLU A 602 20.95 3.41 -5.99
CA GLU A 602 22.18 3.97 -5.39
C GLU A 602 22.87 5.02 -6.27
N LEU A 603 22.89 4.80 -7.59
CA LEU A 603 23.54 5.68 -8.56
C LEU A 603 22.62 6.80 -9.08
N ASP A 604 21.37 6.93 -8.60
CA ASP A 604 20.63 8.19 -8.68
C ASP A 604 21.10 9.14 -7.56
N ARG A 605 22.38 9.54 -7.64
CA ARG A 605 23.08 10.27 -6.57
C ARG A 605 22.36 11.55 -6.17
N VAL A 606 21.81 12.28 -7.14
CA VAL A 606 21.12 13.56 -6.89
C VAL A 606 19.96 13.36 -5.91
N ARG A 607 19.13 12.32 -6.11
CA ARG A 607 18.01 12.02 -5.20
C ARG A 607 18.46 11.38 -3.91
N VAL A 608 19.41 10.44 -3.96
CA VAL A 608 19.93 9.76 -2.76
C VAL A 608 20.57 10.76 -1.80
N GLU A 609 21.44 11.64 -2.29
CA GLU A 609 22.12 12.67 -1.48
C GLU A 609 21.11 13.67 -0.91
N HIS A 610 20.19 14.18 -1.74
CA HIS A 610 19.13 15.10 -1.30
C HIS A 610 18.24 14.49 -0.20
N ASN A 611 17.84 13.23 -0.35
CA ASN A 611 16.95 12.58 0.62
C ASN A 611 17.67 12.08 1.87
N SER A 612 18.99 11.86 1.81
CA SER A 612 19.79 11.21 2.87
C SER A 612 19.53 11.80 4.25
N PHE A 613 19.45 13.13 4.36
CA PHE A 613 19.24 13.82 5.61
C PHE A 613 17.84 13.59 6.20
N GLY A 614 16.79 13.72 5.38
CA GLY A 614 15.40 13.51 5.80
C GLY A 614 15.13 12.04 6.16
N LEU A 615 15.53 11.09 5.30
CA LEU A 615 15.39 9.66 5.56
C LEU A 615 16.20 9.21 6.78
N ASN A 616 17.44 9.69 6.96
CA ASN A 616 18.23 9.38 8.16
C ASN A 616 17.55 9.87 9.43
N ARG A 617 16.89 11.04 9.38
CA ARG A 617 16.11 11.56 10.49
C ARG A 617 14.92 10.64 10.80
N MET A 618 14.12 10.29 9.81
CA MET A 618 12.98 9.36 9.99
C MET A 618 13.42 8.02 10.57
N LEU A 619 14.51 7.42 10.06
CA LEU A 619 15.04 6.15 10.56
C LEU A 619 15.48 6.23 12.03
N ARG A 620 16.08 7.34 12.47
CA ARG A 620 16.51 7.54 13.87
C ARG A 620 15.34 7.77 14.82
N HIS A 621 14.23 8.32 14.33
CA HIS A 621 13.06 8.73 15.14
C HIS A 621 11.90 7.71 15.12
N ARG A 622 12.16 6.43 14.84
CA ARG A 622 11.19 5.30 14.96
C ARG A 622 10.02 5.33 13.97
N PHE A 623 10.14 6.01 12.84
CA PHE A 623 9.07 6.02 11.83
C PHE A 623 8.89 4.59 11.29
N PRO A 624 7.65 4.07 11.11
CA PRO A 624 7.43 2.78 10.47
C PRO A 624 7.89 2.86 9.02
N MET A 625 9.08 2.34 8.73
CA MET A 625 9.80 2.66 7.50
C MET A 625 10.67 1.51 7.01
N ILE A 626 10.61 1.28 5.70
CA ILE A 626 11.58 0.51 4.92
C ILE A 626 12.11 1.44 3.83
N TYR A 627 13.41 1.73 3.86
CA TYR A 627 14.11 2.36 2.73
C TYR A 627 14.85 1.28 1.93
N CYS A 628 14.46 1.07 0.68
CA CYS A 628 15.06 0.14 -0.26
C CYS A 628 15.96 0.90 -1.25
N GLU A 629 17.25 0.61 -1.23
CA GLU A 629 18.23 1.13 -2.19
C GLU A 629 18.74 0.00 -3.09
N TYR A 630 18.48 0.08 -4.39
CA TYR A 630 19.01 -0.87 -5.37
C TYR A 630 20.49 -0.61 -5.63
N ALA A 631 21.33 -1.60 -5.34
CA ALA A 631 22.78 -1.43 -5.36
C ALA A 631 23.29 -1.29 -6.81
N GLY A 632 24.08 -0.25 -7.08
CA GLY A 632 24.61 0.02 -8.41
C GLY A 632 23.57 0.34 -9.51
N ARG A 633 22.31 0.67 -9.16
CA ARG A 633 21.25 1.03 -10.14
C ARG A 633 20.98 2.53 -10.15
N GLY A 634 20.57 3.08 -11.29
CA GLY A 634 20.27 4.51 -11.49
C GLY A 634 18.80 4.84 -11.23
N TYR A 635 18.29 5.90 -11.87
CA TYR A 635 16.85 6.22 -11.86
C TYR A 635 16.07 5.21 -12.70
N GLU A 636 15.10 4.52 -12.08
CA GLU A 636 14.29 3.47 -12.72
C GLU A 636 12.89 3.38 -12.11
N SER A 637 12.04 2.48 -12.64
CA SER A 637 10.72 2.20 -12.03
C SER A 637 10.74 1.13 -10.93
N PHE A 638 11.78 0.29 -10.85
CA PHE A 638 11.93 -0.77 -9.83
C PHE A 638 10.73 -1.72 -9.72
N ALA A 639 10.23 -2.20 -10.88
CA ALA A 639 9.12 -3.16 -10.91
C ALA A 639 9.43 -4.47 -10.15
N GLU A 640 10.71 -4.80 -9.96
CA GLU A 640 11.17 -5.92 -9.13
C GLU A 640 10.72 -5.80 -7.65
N GLU A 641 10.42 -4.59 -7.15
CA GLU A 641 9.97 -4.34 -5.77
C GLU A 641 8.47 -4.59 -5.54
N LEU A 642 7.67 -4.66 -6.61
CA LEU A 642 6.21 -4.77 -6.53
C LEU A 642 5.73 -5.89 -5.60
N GLY A 643 6.35 -7.08 -5.67
CA GLY A 643 5.97 -8.21 -4.81
C GLY A 643 6.09 -7.88 -3.32
N ALA A 644 7.25 -7.35 -2.92
CA ALA A 644 7.54 -7.00 -1.53
C ALA A 644 6.64 -5.87 -1.01
N ILE A 645 6.36 -4.84 -1.84
CA ILE A 645 5.43 -3.77 -1.48
C ILE A 645 4.05 -4.36 -1.16
N PHE A 646 3.50 -5.21 -2.03
CA PHE A 646 2.17 -5.79 -1.79
C PHE A 646 2.11 -6.83 -0.68
N ASP A 647 3.23 -7.45 -0.30
CA ASP A 647 3.32 -8.30 0.91
C ASP A 647 3.38 -7.46 2.20
N TRP A 648 3.84 -6.20 2.09
CA TRP A 648 3.94 -5.24 3.18
C TRP A 648 2.64 -4.47 3.42
N LEU A 649 1.96 -3.99 2.37
CA LEU A 649 0.77 -3.13 2.51
C LEU A 649 -0.32 -3.64 3.46
N PRO A 650 -0.77 -4.93 3.40
CA PRO A 650 -1.84 -5.42 4.28
C PRO A 650 -1.52 -5.39 5.78
N ARG A 651 -0.25 -5.17 6.17
CA ARG A 651 0.21 -5.05 7.56
C ARG A 651 -0.01 -3.65 8.14
N HIS A 652 -0.41 -2.68 7.32
CA HIS A 652 -0.57 -1.28 7.70
C HIS A 652 -2.00 -0.81 7.46
N THR A 653 -2.63 -0.38 8.55
CA THR A 653 -3.87 0.37 8.52
C THR A 653 -3.60 1.81 8.95
N ARG A 654 -4.50 2.72 8.59
CA ARG A 654 -4.42 4.13 9.00
C ARG A 654 -4.42 4.20 10.52
N SER A 655 -3.49 4.98 11.07
CA SER A 655 -3.35 5.09 12.53
C SER A 655 -4.66 5.55 13.19
N GLN A 656 -4.98 4.98 14.35
CA GLN A 656 -6.10 5.43 15.18
C GLN A 656 -5.96 6.90 15.58
N GLU A 657 -7.06 7.60 15.83
CA GLU A 657 -7.00 9.03 16.18
C GLU A 657 -6.20 9.24 17.49
N PRO A 658 -5.09 9.99 17.46
CA PRO A 658 -4.23 10.11 18.61
C PRO A 658 -4.86 11.03 19.65
N ARG A 659 -4.91 10.57 20.91
CA ARG A 659 -5.28 11.41 22.06
C ARG A 659 -4.25 12.51 22.34
N GLU A 660 -3.01 12.36 21.89
CA GLU A 660 -1.95 13.36 22.02
C GLU A 660 -1.09 13.41 20.75
N PHE A 661 -0.94 14.60 20.17
CA PHE A 661 -0.08 14.81 19.01
C PHE A 661 0.46 16.24 18.93
N GLN A 662 1.50 16.42 18.11
CA GLN A 662 2.02 17.72 17.72
C GLN A 662 2.11 17.78 16.20
N ALA A 663 1.87 18.96 15.63
CA ALA A 663 1.97 19.20 14.20
C ALA A 663 2.55 20.58 13.91
N GLY A 664 3.15 20.73 12.74
CA GLY A 664 3.64 21.99 12.21
C GLY A 664 3.06 22.29 10.84
N THR A 665 2.67 23.55 10.60
CA THR A 665 2.23 24.02 9.28
C THR A 665 2.91 25.31 8.84
N LEU A 666 3.15 25.41 7.54
CA LEU A 666 3.67 26.54 6.79
C LEU A 666 2.68 27.05 5.74
N ARG A 667 1.51 26.42 5.59
CA ARG A 667 0.49 26.80 4.59
C ARG A 667 -0.87 26.94 5.24
N SER A 668 -1.62 27.96 4.83
CA SER A 668 -3.02 28.16 5.26
C SER A 668 -3.96 27.03 4.83
N THR A 669 -3.58 26.23 3.83
CA THR A 669 -4.33 25.07 3.31
C THR A 669 -4.01 23.74 3.98
N ASP A 670 -2.85 23.64 4.65
CA ASP A 670 -2.49 22.47 5.48
C ASP A 670 -2.91 22.79 6.93
N ASN A 671 -4.22 22.80 7.17
CA ASN A 671 -4.82 23.41 8.35
C ASN A 671 -5.60 22.44 9.25
N ARG A 672 -5.73 21.16 8.87
CA ARG A 672 -6.37 20.13 9.69
C ARG A 672 -5.36 19.03 9.96
N PHE A 673 -5.25 18.64 11.23
CA PHE A 673 -4.46 17.51 11.68
C PHE A 673 -5.33 16.70 12.64
N HIS A 674 -5.61 15.44 12.30
CA HIS A 674 -6.45 14.57 13.12
C HIS A 674 -7.83 15.22 13.39
N TRP A 675 -8.18 15.36 14.66
CA TRP A 675 -9.44 15.92 15.15
C TRP A 675 -9.42 17.45 15.38
N VAL A 676 -8.37 18.15 14.95
CA VAL A 676 -8.21 19.60 15.13
C VAL A 676 -8.03 20.30 13.79
N GLU A 677 -8.86 21.32 13.55
CA GLU A 677 -8.77 22.21 12.40
C GLU A 677 -8.44 23.63 12.87
N MET A 678 -7.38 24.20 12.31
CA MET A 678 -6.88 25.53 12.57
C MET A 678 -7.48 26.50 11.54
N ARG A 679 -8.39 27.36 11.97
CA ARG A 679 -9.04 28.35 11.10
C ARG A 679 -8.34 29.71 11.22
N SER A 680 -8.31 30.45 10.11
CA SER A 680 -7.74 31.81 10.06
C SER A 680 -6.26 31.86 10.51
N LEU A 681 -5.44 30.98 9.94
CA LEU A 681 -3.99 30.94 10.18
C LEU A 681 -3.32 32.24 9.71
N PRO A 682 -2.41 32.86 10.50
CA PRO A 682 -1.72 34.09 10.14
C PRO A 682 -0.53 33.82 9.19
N LEU A 683 -0.80 33.19 8.05
CA LEU A 683 0.19 32.81 7.03
C LEU A 683 -0.16 33.46 5.70
N GLY A 684 0.81 34.16 5.10
CA GLY A 684 0.75 34.57 3.70
C GLY A 684 1.16 33.42 2.76
N GLU A 685 0.88 33.58 1.47
CA GLU A 685 1.23 32.57 0.44
C GLU A 685 2.73 32.55 0.08
N THR A 686 3.48 33.61 0.42
CA THR A 686 4.91 33.74 0.11
C THR A 686 5.80 33.44 1.33
N ARG A 687 6.83 32.61 1.10
CA ARG A 687 7.75 32.15 2.14
C ARG A 687 8.84 33.19 2.44
N GLY A 688 8.94 33.64 3.69
CA GLY A 688 10.04 34.52 4.15
C GLY A 688 11.38 33.80 4.38
N ARG A 689 12.50 34.56 4.38
CA ARG A 689 13.90 34.06 4.50
C ARG A 689 14.20 33.23 5.77
N LYS A 690 13.47 33.43 6.88
CA LYS A 690 13.57 32.61 8.09
C LYS A 690 12.21 31.95 8.36
N THR A 691 12.01 30.74 7.86
CA THR A 691 10.72 30.05 7.97
C THR A 691 10.70 29.08 9.16
N ARG A 692 9.75 29.27 10.08
CA ARG A 692 9.43 28.30 11.15
C ARG A 692 7.97 27.88 11.02
N PRO A 693 7.64 26.57 11.09
CA PRO A 693 6.25 26.12 11.12
C PRO A 693 5.51 26.70 12.31
N LEU A 694 4.29 27.17 12.09
CA LEU A 694 3.32 27.39 13.16
C LEU A 694 3.02 26.04 13.81
N ARG A 695 3.08 25.99 15.15
CA ARG A 695 2.93 24.75 15.90
C ARG A 695 1.48 24.58 16.36
N LEU A 696 1.08 23.32 16.40
CA LEU A 696 -0.13 22.81 17.02
C LEU A 696 0.29 21.73 18.01
N THR A 697 -0.23 21.80 19.23
CA THR A 697 -0.16 20.70 20.20
C THR A 697 -1.57 20.43 20.69
N ALA A 698 -2.01 19.18 20.68
CA ALA A 698 -3.33 18.78 21.14
C ALA A 698 -3.24 17.55 22.06
N LYS A 699 -4.03 17.54 23.15
CA LYS A 699 -4.04 16.47 24.16
C LYS A 699 -5.43 16.29 24.76
N ILE A 700 -5.89 15.06 24.89
CA ILE A 700 -7.10 14.64 25.62
C ILE A 700 -6.67 13.79 26.81
N THR A 701 -7.06 14.18 28.02
CA THR A 701 -6.73 13.46 29.26
C THR A 701 -7.79 12.42 29.62
N VAL A 702 -7.53 11.61 30.65
CA VAL A 702 -8.39 10.50 31.13
C VAL A 702 -9.72 10.97 31.78
N GLY A 703 -10.02 12.28 31.75
CA GLY A 703 -11.26 12.87 32.29
C GLY A 703 -11.93 13.85 31.34
N ASN A 704 -11.93 13.57 30.03
CA ASN A 704 -12.52 14.44 28.99
C ASN A 704 -12.03 15.91 29.02
N SER A 705 -10.80 16.16 29.47
CA SER A 705 -10.20 17.49 29.38
C SER A 705 -9.36 17.58 28.12
N ILE A 706 -9.71 18.52 27.24
CA ILE A 706 -9.08 18.76 25.94
C ILE A 706 -8.22 20.01 26.06
N HIS A 707 -6.93 19.88 25.74
CA HIS A 707 -5.97 20.99 25.74
C HIS A 707 -5.43 21.16 24.32
N VAL A 708 -5.51 22.38 23.81
CA VAL A 708 -5.01 22.75 22.49
C VAL A 708 -4.19 24.03 22.60
N ASN A 709 -2.99 24.01 22.05
CA ASN A 709 -2.20 25.21 21.79
C ASN A 709 -2.07 25.35 20.27
N SER A 710 -2.58 26.44 19.72
CA SER A 710 -2.74 26.67 18.30
C SER A 710 -2.40 28.12 17.98
N ALA A 711 -1.58 28.35 16.96
CA ALA A 711 -1.29 29.70 16.48
C ALA A 711 -2.41 30.32 15.62
N ALA A 712 -3.54 29.63 15.47
CA ALA A 712 -4.67 30.06 14.67
C ALA A 712 -5.57 31.03 15.44
N ARG A 713 -6.26 31.93 14.74
CA ARG A 713 -7.24 32.83 15.38
C ARG A 713 -8.51 32.12 15.80
N ALA A 714 -8.86 31.00 15.18
CA ALA A 714 -9.97 30.16 15.59
C ALA A 714 -9.59 28.68 15.44
N THR A 715 -10.17 27.82 16.27
CA THR A 715 -9.93 26.37 16.27
C THR A 715 -11.25 25.61 16.23
N THR A 716 -11.36 24.62 15.36
CA THR A 716 -12.49 23.69 15.31
C THR A 716 -12.05 22.32 15.80
N LEU A 717 -12.79 21.74 16.74
CA LEU A 717 -12.59 20.39 17.25
C LEU A 717 -13.67 19.46 16.68
N TRP A 718 -13.24 18.33 16.12
CA TRP A 718 -14.10 17.27 15.61
C TRP A 718 -14.01 16.06 16.56
N LEU A 719 -15.06 15.74 17.30
CA LEU A 719 -15.00 14.75 18.39
C LEU A 719 -15.79 13.49 18.06
N SER A 720 -15.25 12.33 18.42
CA SER A 720 -15.85 11.00 18.26
C SER A 720 -15.92 10.27 19.63
N PRO A 721 -16.73 9.21 19.77
CA PRO A 721 -16.78 8.41 20.99
C PRO A 721 -15.44 7.77 21.40
N GLU A 722 -14.53 7.57 20.44
CA GLU A 722 -13.18 7.04 20.71
C GLU A 722 -12.27 8.08 21.42
N LEU A 723 -12.51 9.35 21.14
CA LEU A 723 -11.76 10.48 21.71
C LEU A 723 -12.33 10.92 23.07
N VAL A 724 -13.64 11.01 23.20
CA VAL A 724 -14.33 11.50 24.40
C VAL A 724 -15.55 10.65 24.77
N ASP A 725 -15.80 10.52 26.06
CA ASP A 725 -17.03 9.90 26.58
C ASP A 725 -18.16 10.95 26.63
N PHE A 726 -19.13 10.90 25.70
CA PHE A 726 -20.21 11.90 25.64
C PHE A 726 -21.15 11.88 26.87
N GLU A 727 -21.12 10.81 27.68
CA GLU A 727 -21.88 10.71 28.95
C GLU A 727 -21.18 11.43 30.12
N LYS A 728 -20.02 12.06 29.88
CA LYS A 728 -19.27 12.83 30.88
C LYS A 728 -19.06 14.28 30.41
N ARG A 729 -18.91 15.19 31.38
CA ARG A 729 -18.63 16.59 31.07
C ARG A 729 -17.27 16.72 30.37
N VAL A 730 -17.22 17.48 29.28
CA VAL A 730 -16.00 17.83 28.55
C VAL A 730 -15.59 19.24 28.94
N GLN A 731 -14.30 19.44 29.20
CA GLN A 731 -13.71 20.76 29.41
C GLN A 731 -12.65 21.03 28.34
N VAL A 732 -12.80 22.12 27.60
CA VAL A 732 -11.87 22.50 26.53
C VAL A 732 -11.05 23.71 26.96
N THR A 733 -9.75 23.67 26.76
CA THR A 733 -8.82 24.77 27.00
C THR A 733 -8.01 25.03 25.73
N VAL A 734 -8.17 26.21 25.12
CA VAL A 734 -7.43 26.62 23.92
C VAL A 734 -6.55 27.81 24.28
N ASN A 735 -5.24 27.72 24.02
CA ASN A 735 -4.28 28.81 24.27
C ASN A 735 -4.34 29.36 25.72
N GLY A 736 -4.50 28.45 26.70
CA GLY A 736 -4.65 28.80 28.12
C GLY A 736 -6.03 29.31 28.53
N ARG A 737 -6.91 29.67 27.58
CA ARG A 737 -8.29 30.09 27.86
C ARG A 737 -9.16 28.86 28.11
N ARG A 738 -9.65 28.72 29.33
CA ARG A 738 -10.48 27.59 29.78
C ARG A 738 -11.96 27.87 29.47
N GLY A 739 -12.55 27.06 28.63
CA GLY A 739 -14.00 27.05 28.37
C GLY A 739 -14.80 26.40 29.51
N LYS A 740 -16.14 26.52 29.41
CA LYS A 740 -17.06 25.90 30.36
C LYS A 740 -16.95 24.37 30.30
N SER A 741 -16.88 23.72 31.45
CA SER A 741 -17.12 22.27 31.53
C SER A 741 -18.61 22.03 31.24
N GLN A 742 -18.96 21.15 30.29
CA GLN A 742 -20.35 20.87 29.91
C GLN A 742 -20.52 19.48 29.31
N PHE A 743 -21.74 18.92 29.34
CA PHE A 743 -22.07 17.73 28.54
C PHE A 743 -22.14 18.13 27.07
N LEU A 744 -21.48 17.37 26.19
CA LEU A 744 -21.59 17.55 24.75
C LEU A 744 -22.60 16.55 24.21
N LYS A 745 -23.57 17.04 23.42
CA LYS A 745 -24.55 16.18 22.78
C LYS A 745 -24.07 15.84 21.36
N PRO A 746 -23.97 14.56 20.98
CA PRO A 746 -23.80 14.17 19.59
C PRO A 746 -24.87 14.77 18.68
N SER A 747 -24.49 15.14 17.45
CA SER A 747 -25.32 15.90 16.51
C SER A 747 -25.39 15.20 15.16
N ILE A 748 -26.61 14.86 14.71
CA ILE A 748 -26.83 14.24 13.39
C ILE A 748 -26.37 15.19 12.27
N SER A 749 -26.65 16.50 12.41
CA SER A 749 -26.16 17.53 11.49
C SER A 749 -24.62 17.53 11.37
N ASP A 750 -23.89 17.52 12.49
CA ASP A 750 -22.41 17.53 12.45
C ASP A 750 -21.86 16.24 11.84
N MET A 751 -22.48 15.08 12.13
CA MET A 751 -22.11 13.79 11.53
C MET A 751 -22.28 13.81 10.02
N ILE A 752 -23.38 14.38 9.52
CA ILE A 752 -23.65 14.45 8.09
C ILE A 752 -22.74 15.47 7.41
N ASP A 753 -22.47 16.62 8.02
CA ASP A 753 -21.49 17.59 7.53
C ASP A 753 -20.09 16.95 7.39
N ASP A 754 -19.62 16.23 8.41
CA ASP A 754 -18.36 15.49 8.37
C ASP A 754 -18.35 14.41 7.26
N PHE A 755 -19.38 13.56 7.24
CA PHE A 755 -19.48 12.46 6.29
C PHE A 755 -19.61 12.96 4.83
N ARG A 756 -20.27 14.09 4.59
CA ARG A 756 -20.34 14.71 3.26
C ARG A 756 -18.98 15.19 2.76
N ASN A 757 -18.15 15.73 3.66
CA ASN A 757 -16.86 16.32 3.33
C ASN A 757 -15.75 15.27 3.16
N ARG A 758 -15.78 14.16 3.92
CA ARG A 758 -14.73 13.14 3.92
C ARG A 758 -15.13 11.78 3.34
N ALA A 759 -16.44 11.50 3.27
CA ALA A 759 -17.03 10.20 2.92
C ALA A 759 -16.39 9.00 3.66
N ASP A 760 -15.88 9.23 4.86
CA ASP A 760 -15.14 8.27 5.66
C ASP A 760 -16.14 7.45 6.50
N ARG A 761 -16.22 6.15 6.26
CA ARG A 761 -17.15 5.26 7.00
C ARG A 761 -16.54 4.73 8.30
N GLU A 762 -15.22 4.61 8.33
CA GLU A 762 -14.45 4.03 9.43
C GLU A 762 -14.15 5.05 10.53
N LYS A 763 -14.04 6.34 10.19
CA LYS A 763 -13.80 7.40 11.18
C LYS A 763 -14.81 8.53 11.01
N LEU A 764 -15.84 8.51 11.84
CA LEU A 764 -16.93 9.49 11.82
C LEU A 764 -16.88 10.39 13.07
N TYR A 765 -16.94 11.70 12.89
CA TYR A 765 -17.05 12.64 14.00
C TYR A 765 -18.51 12.94 14.33
N TRP A 766 -18.83 12.94 15.63
CA TRP A 766 -20.19 13.05 16.16
C TRP A 766 -20.54 14.46 16.64
N THR A 767 -19.54 15.31 16.86
CA THR A 767 -19.73 16.68 17.36
C THR A 767 -18.66 17.59 16.78
N ARG A 768 -19.06 18.77 16.32
CA ARG A 768 -18.17 19.87 15.96
C ARG A 768 -18.22 20.94 17.06
N LEU A 769 -17.06 21.43 17.48
CA LEU A 769 -16.95 22.59 18.37
C LEU A 769 -16.09 23.67 17.71
N ASP A 770 -16.70 24.81 17.43
CA ASP A 770 -16.01 26.00 16.93
C ASP A 770 -15.63 26.92 18.10
N ILE A 771 -14.36 27.30 18.18
CA ILE A 771 -13.78 28.11 19.27
C ILE A 771 -13.02 29.27 18.65
N GLU A 772 -13.24 30.48 19.16
CA GLU A 772 -12.60 31.74 18.77
C GLU A 772 -11.51 32.19 19.78
#